data_AF-A0A1E1LT41-F1
#
_entry.id   AF-A0A1E1LT41-F1
#
_cell.length_a   1.000
_cell.length_b   1.000
_cell.length_c   1.000
_cell.angle_alpha   90.00
_cell.angle_beta   90.00
_cell.angle_gamma   90.00
#
_symmetry.space_group_name_H-M   'P 1'
#
loop_
_entity.id
_entity.type
_entity.pdbx_description
1 polymer ?
#
loop_
_entity_poly.entity_id
_entity_poly.type
_entity_poly.pdbx_seq_one_letter_code
_entity_poly.pdbx_strand_id
1 'polypeptide(L)'
;MAAQLRESERTGGTSIQNQGIGTALKDGLAGEDASASGEAGSEKAELVLTNRAGESRSPYVRAHKDNPVKWQLWGDEAIEMARRENRLLFLSVGYAACHWCHVMERESFENEEVASILNSAFIPIKIDREERPDIDRIYMNFVQATSGSGGWPLNVFITPDLEPVFGGTYWPGPTSQTPYEDQVDFLGILNKLSTVWREQEQRCRSDSKQILEQLKSFAAEGTFGDRFGEGGDGLDIELLEEANQYFASTFDSQNGGFGSAPKFPTPSKLSFLLRLSQYPPVVIDVVGAADCRNAQSMAITSLKKMARGGIHDHVGNGFARYSVTADWSLPHFEKMLYDNAQLLHVYLDAFLLSRDAELLGVVYDISTYLTTDLAHPAGGFYSSEDADSLYRKGDTEKREGAFYVWTKREFENVLGSQTEPILSAFFNVSGHGNVEPENDAHDEFLDQNVLAIVSTPSALASQFGMKEEEVVRIIKEGKQALLSHRERERVRPALDDKIVVSWNGIAIGALARTGAVVKGFDPIKAEEYLRFAIEAATFIKDNLYDESSKILYRIWREGRGETEGLADDYAFLIEGLLDLYEATFNETWLQWADELQHTQISLFYDTQTTSGFFSTPASAPHIILRLKDGMDTSEPSTNGTSASNLYRLSSLLNDNEYADKAKSTIAGFESEALQYPWLFASFMPSVVAGQLGVRGVVVAGGVDGVDGERVEEFEKSPRGGLSTFAWLKEDGGWLRSRNRLLRDFAGRDGKARVMVCEGGVCIEEGVLGGEREVVMAGTAADASRAAVGKIEEKKVDKEIDVSEYKAALPSLGDVELQQDYEKENELLHDDGEQKAKRGPTSAPPTTSS
;
A
#
# COMPACT_ATOMS: atom_id res chain seq x y z
N MET A 1 -11.02 -15.24 1.23
CA MET A 1 -12.35 -15.70 0.77
C MET A 1 -12.33 -16.52 -0.51
N ALA A 2 -12.07 -15.99 -1.71
CA ALA A 2 -12.11 -16.78 -2.96
C ALA A 2 -11.08 -17.94 -3.03
N ALA A 3 -9.86 -17.74 -2.51
CA ALA A 3 -8.88 -18.82 -2.36
C ALA A 3 -9.38 -19.93 -1.40
N GLN A 4 -10.05 -19.53 -0.32
CA GLN A 4 -10.61 -20.45 0.67
C GLN A 4 -11.81 -21.22 0.13
N LEU A 5 -12.67 -20.57 -0.67
CA LEU A 5 -13.80 -21.21 -1.36
C LEU A 5 -13.32 -22.23 -2.40
N ARG A 6 -12.30 -21.91 -3.20
CA ARG A 6 -11.71 -22.84 -4.19
C ARG A 6 -11.04 -24.06 -3.53
N GLU A 7 -10.52 -23.90 -2.32
CA GLU A 7 -9.84 -24.96 -1.57
C GLU A 7 -10.82 -25.78 -0.70
N SER A 8 -11.90 -25.17 -0.19
CA SER A 8 -13.00 -25.89 0.48
C SER A 8 -13.73 -26.81 -0.50
N GLU A 9 -13.87 -26.40 -1.77
CA GLU A 9 -14.39 -27.26 -2.85
C GLU A 9 -13.47 -28.46 -3.14
N ARG A 10 -12.14 -28.32 -2.97
CA ARG A 10 -11.18 -29.42 -3.12
C ARG A 10 -11.18 -30.40 -1.92
N THR A 11 -11.52 -29.92 -0.74
CA THR A 11 -11.46 -30.68 0.53
C THR A 11 -12.82 -31.24 0.98
N GLY A 12 -13.87 -31.11 0.16
CA GLY A 12 -15.19 -31.67 0.44
C GLY A 12 -16.06 -30.83 1.39
N GLY A 13 -15.69 -29.57 1.62
CA GLY A 13 -16.54 -28.58 2.28
C GLY A 13 -17.77 -28.25 1.43
N THR A 14 -18.85 -27.80 2.07
CA THR A 14 -20.13 -27.51 1.42
C THR A 14 -19.92 -26.47 0.32
N SER A 15 -19.98 -26.89 -0.95
CA SER A 15 -19.93 -25.98 -2.10
C SER A 15 -21.04 -24.94 -1.96
N ILE A 16 -20.78 -23.67 -2.29
CA ILE A 16 -21.83 -22.71 -2.63
C ILE A 16 -22.48 -23.23 -3.91
N GLN A 17 -23.40 -24.19 -3.78
CA GLN A 17 -24.19 -24.68 -4.90
C GLN A 17 -25.06 -23.51 -5.33
N ASN A 18 -24.62 -22.90 -6.42
CA ASN A 18 -25.21 -21.74 -7.05
C ASN A 18 -26.61 -22.12 -7.58
N GLN A 19 -27.63 -22.03 -6.72
CA GLN A 19 -29.05 -22.11 -7.11
C GLN A 19 -29.70 -20.71 -7.15
N GLY A 20 -28.90 -19.65 -7.16
CA GLY A 20 -29.35 -18.27 -7.31
C GLY A 20 -29.51 -17.84 -8.77
N ILE A 21 -30.09 -16.65 -8.97
CA ILE A 21 -30.32 -16.00 -10.28
C ILE A 21 -29.05 -16.03 -11.17
N GLY A 22 -27.83 -15.99 -10.60
CA GLY A 22 -26.56 -16.08 -11.34
C GLY A 22 -26.39 -17.33 -12.21
N THR A 23 -26.93 -18.49 -11.80
CA THR A 23 -26.89 -19.73 -12.60
C THR A 23 -27.99 -19.74 -13.65
N ALA A 24 -29.17 -19.18 -13.34
CA ALA A 24 -30.25 -19.00 -14.31
C ALA A 24 -29.90 -17.98 -15.41
N LEU A 25 -28.96 -17.07 -15.14
CA LEU A 25 -28.39 -16.13 -16.12
C LEU A 25 -27.35 -16.81 -17.04
N LYS A 26 -26.59 -17.80 -16.55
CA LYS A 26 -25.64 -18.59 -17.35
C LYS A 26 -26.32 -19.64 -18.24
N ASP A 27 -27.40 -20.27 -17.76
CA ASP A 27 -28.05 -21.39 -18.45
C ASP A 27 -29.29 -21.00 -19.28
N GLY A 28 -29.66 -19.71 -19.31
CA GLY A 28 -30.97 -19.24 -19.80
C GLY A 28 -30.93 -18.16 -20.89
N LEU A 29 -30.20 -18.39 -21.99
CA LEU A 29 -30.25 -17.58 -23.21
C LEU A 29 -30.97 -18.33 -24.35
N ALA A 30 -32.19 -18.80 -24.10
CA ALA A 30 -33.11 -19.23 -25.16
C ALA A 30 -34.57 -19.17 -24.67
N GLY A 31 -35.39 -18.30 -25.26
CA GLY A 31 -36.83 -18.32 -25.06
C GLY A 31 -37.53 -17.00 -25.35
N GLU A 32 -38.38 -17.02 -26.37
CA GLU A 32 -39.13 -15.91 -27.00
C GLU A 32 -40.19 -15.21 -26.13
N ASP A 33 -40.55 -14.02 -26.61
CA ASP A 33 -41.62 -13.10 -26.24
C ASP A 33 -42.92 -13.71 -25.68
N ALA A 34 -43.39 -13.14 -24.57
CA ALA A 34 -44.79 -13.22 -24.17
C ALA A 34 -45.30 -11.86 -23.69
N SER A 35 -46.23 -11.29 -24.47
CA SER A 35 -46.96 -10.06 -24.16
C SER A 35 -47.86 -10.19 -22.93
N ALA A 36 -47.77 -9.25 -21.99
CA ALA A 36 -48.74 -9.10 -20.90
C ALA A 36 -49.44 -7.74 -20.98
N SER A 37 -50.77 -7.79 -21.03
CA SER A 37 -51.72 -6.68 -21.04
C SER A 37 -51.76 -5.96 -19.70
N GLY A 38 -51.77 -4.62 -19.75
CA GLY A 38 -51.71 -3.75 -18.57
C GLY A 38 -53.00 -3.58 -17.79
N GLU A 39 -52.82 -3.21 -16.53
CA GLU A 39 -53.81 -2.50 -15.71
C GLU A 39 -53.22 -1.16 -15.26
N ALA A 40 -54.06 -0.13 -15.35
CA ALA A 40 -53.71 1.27 -15.13
C ALA A 40 -53.57 1.59 -13.63
N GLY A 41 -52.42 2.10 -13.25
CA GLY A 41 -52.14 2.65 -11.92
C GLY A 41 -51.62 4.09 -12.03
N SER A 42 -52.33 5.01 -11.37
CA SER A 42 -51.86 6.30 -10.84
C SER A 42 -50.56 6.86 -11.43
N GLU A 43 -50.63 7.96 -12.20
CA GLU A 43 -49.47 8.74 -12.66
C GLU A 43 -48.58 9.16 -11.46
N LYS A 44 -47.62 8.29 -11.09
CA LYS A 44 -46.46 8.69 -10.30
C LYS A 44 -45.71 9.69 -11.17
N ALA A 45 -45.38 10.86 -10.61
CA ALA A 45 -44.49 11.79 -11.29
C ALA A 45 -43.22 11.03 -11.71
N GLU A 46 -42.88 11.10 -12.98
CA GLU A 46 -41.73 10.39 -13.54
C GLU A 46 -40.45 10.87 -12.85
N LEU A 47 -39.67 9.94 -12.29
CA LEU A 47 -38.39 10.26 -11.66
C LEU A 47 -37.41 10.76 -12.73
N VAL A 48 -37.08 12.05 -12.68
CA VAL A 48 -36.04 12.65 -13.53
C VAL A 48 -34.77 12.78 -12.72
N LEU A 49 -33.76 11.97 -13.07
CA LEU A 49 -32.44 12.03 -12.44
C LEU A 49 -31.60 13.16 -13.04
N THR A 50 -30.78 13.79 -12.21
CA THR A 50 -29.74 14.76 -12.63
C THR A 50 -28.38 14.16 -12.31
N ASN A 51 -27.38 14.35 -13.18
CA ASN A 51 -26.02 13.88 -12.90
C ASN A 51 -25.40 14.75 -11.79
N ARG A 52 -25.01 14.12 -10.68
CA ARG A 52 -24.45 14.74 -9.48
C ARG A 52 -22.95 14.46 -9.29
N ALA A 53 -22.32 13.72 -10.20
CA ALA A 53 -20.89 13.42 -10.12
C ALA A 53 -20.02 14.69 -9.97
N GLY A 54 -20.42 15.80 -10.60
CA GLY A 54 -19.74 17.10 -10.48
C GLY A 54 -19.76 17.74 -9.08
N GLU A 55 -20.62 17.26 -8.17
CA GLU A 55 -20.67 17.71 -6.77
C GLU A 55 -19.56 17.06 -5.92
N SER A 56 -18.97 15.95 -6.37
CA SER A 56 -17.94 15.23 -5.62
C SER A 56 -16.59 15.94 -5.62
N ARG A 57 -15.82 15.75 -4.53
CA ARG A 57 -14.41 16.16 -4.45
C ARG A 57 -13.45 15.13 -5.03
N SER A 58 -13.81 13.86 -5.07
CA SER A 58 -13.01 12.81 -5.72
C SER A 58 -12.77 13.15 -7.20
N PRO A 59 -11.51 13.16 -7.67
CA PRO A 59 -11.19 13.28 -9.09
C PRO A 59 -11.90 12.20 -9.92
N TYR A 60 -11.90 10.97 -9.43
CA TYR A 60 -12.53 9.83 -10.09
C TYR A 60 -14.02 10.02 -10.29
N VAL A 61 -14.76 10.34 -9.22
CA VAL A 61 -16.21 10.54 -9.34
C VAL A 61 -16.50 11.77 -10.20
N ARG A 62 -15.78 12.88 -9.98
CA ARG A 62 -15.99 14.15 -10.71
C ARG A 62 -15.72 14.04 -12.20
N ALA A 63 -14.82 13.14 -12.63
CA ALA A 63 -14.55 12.88 -14.04
C ALA A 63 -15.82 12.51 -14.82
N HIS A 64 -16.77 11.82 -14.17
CA HIS A 64 -18.01 11.35 -14.79
C HIS A 64 -19.15 12.39 -14.85
N LYS A 65 -18.88 13.67 -14.56
CA LYS A 65 -19.92 14.73 -14.50
C LYS A 65 -20.60 15.01 -15.85
N ASP A 66 -19.89 14.75 -16.95
CA ASP A 66 -20.35 15.04 -18.30
C ASP A 66 -20.95 13.80 -19.00
N ASN A 67 -20.93 12.63 -18.34
CA ASN A 67 -21.46 11.39 -18.88
C ASN A 67 -23.00 11.48 -19.00
N PRO A 68 -23.60 10.80 -20.01
CA PRO A 68 -25.05 10.74 -20.17
C PRO A 68 -25.74 10.02 -19.00
N VAL A 69 -25.06 9.10 -18.32
CA VAL A 69 -25.51 8.46 -17.07
C VAL A 69 -25.70 9.52 -15.98
N LYS A 70 -26.87 9.53 -15.33
CA LYS A 70 -27.22 10.46 -14.27
C LYS A 70 -26.73 9.94 -12.92
N TRP A 71 -25.41 9.91 -12.76
CA TRP A 71 -24.76 9.43 -11.53
C TRP A 71 -25.26 10.16 -10.29
N GLN A 72 -25.56 9.39 -9.25
CA GLN A 72 -25.87 9.87 -7.91
C GLN A 72 -24.67 9.63 -6.98
N LEU A 73 -24.55 10.45 -5.93
CA LEU A 73 -23.57 10.24 -4.87
C LEU A 73 -24.12 9.25 -3.84
N TRP A 74 -23.26 8.41 -3.28
CA TRP A 74 -23.65 7.50 -2.21
C TRP A 74 -24.00 8.25 -0.93
N GLY A 75 -25.20 8.02 -0.39
CA GLY A 75 -25.67 8.61 0.85
C GLY A 75 -27.18 8.48 1.03
N ASP A 76 -27.70 9.08 2.09
CA ASP A 76 -29.11 9.04 2.47
C ASP A 76 -30.04 9.36 1.29
N GLU A 77 -29.73 10.40 0.51
CA GLU A 77 -30.60 10.84 -0.58
C GLU A 77 -30.77 9.79 -1.67
N ALA A 78 -29.67 9.20 -2.16
CA ALA A 78 -29.73 8.18 -3.22
C ALA A 78 -30.37 6.88 -2.71
N ILE A 79 -30.13 6.51 -1.45
CA ILE A 79 -30.66 5.29 -0.85
C ILE A 79 -32.16 5.42 -0.57
N GLU A 80 -32.61 6.55 0.00
CA GLU A 80 -34.03 6.83 0.20
C GLU A 80 -34.78 6.97 -1.13
N MET A 81 -34.12 7.51 -2.17
CA MET A 81 -34.67 7.55 -3.52
C MET A 81 -34.89 6.12 -4.05
N ALA A 82 -33.91 5.23 -3.91
CA ALA A 82 -34.04 3.82 -4.29
C ALA A 82 -35.20 3.13 -3.57
N ARG A 83 -35.39 3.41 -2.27
CA ARG A 83 -36.51 2.89 -1.47
C ARG A 83 -37.87 3.42 -1.94
N ARG A 84 -38.00 4.74 -2.13
CA ARG A 84 -39.25 5.38 -2.55
C ARG A 84 -39.70 4.92 -3.93
N GLU A 85 -38.75 4.75 -4.85
CA GLU A 85 -39.04 4.34 -6.22
C GLU A 85 -39.00 2.84 -6.44
N ASN A 86 -38.61 2.07 -5.43
CA ASN A 86 -38.42 0.62 -5.50
C ASN A 86 -37.56 0.20 -6.70
N ARG A 87 -36.42 0.86 -6.87
CA ARG A 87 -35.45 0.59 -7.94
C ARG A 87 -34.17 0.05 -7.36
N LEU A 88 -33.56 -0.90 -8.07
CA LEU A 88 -32.21 -1.35 -7.74
C LEU A 88 -31.22 -0.18 -7.86
N LEU A 89 -30.23 -0.14 -6.98
CA LEU A 89 -29.05 0.69 -7.16
C LEU A 89 -28.09 -0.03 -8.11
N PHE A 90 -27.53 0.70 -9.05
CA PHE A 90 -26.39 0.23 -9.83
C PHE A 90 -25.14 0.93 -9.28
N LEU A 91 -24.35 0.20 -8.51
CA LEU A 91 -23.13 0.70 -7.90
C LEU A 91 -21.92 0.40 -8.79
N SER A 92 -21.22 1.44 -9.24
CA SER A 92 -19.95 1.34 -9.96
C SER A 92 -18.82 1.95 -9.13
N VAL A 93 -17.80 1.14 -8.84
CA VAL A 93 -16.66 1.49 -7.98
C VAL A 93 -15.36 1.40 -8.76
N GLY A 94 -14.47 2.38 -8.58
CA GLY A 94 -13.12 2.41 -9.13
C GLY A 94 -12.28 3.51 -8.49
N TYR A 95 -11.20 3.92 -9.16
CA TYR A 95 -10.27 4.98 -8.72
C TYR A 95 -9.65 5.66 -9.95
N ALA A 96 -9.05 6.83 -9.78
CA ALA A 96 -8.69 7.70 -10.90
C ALA A 96 -7.61 7.13 -11.81
N ALA A 97 -6.67 6.34 -11.27
CA ALA A 97 -5.56 5.80 -12.03
C ALA A 97 -5.85 4.51 -12.83
N CYS A 98 -7.04 3.95 -12.63
CA CYS A 98 -7.46 2.64 -13.15
C CYS A 98 -7.68 2.65 -14.67
N HIS A 99 -6.80 2.02 -15.45
CA HIS A 99 -6.95 1.88 -16.91
C HIS A 99 -8.30 1.24 -17.31
N TRP A 100 -8.63 0.08 -16.75
CA TRP A 100 -9.88 -0.64 -17.07
C TRP A 100 -11.15 0.15 -16.69
N CYS A 101 -11.04 1.09 -15.75
CA CYS A 101 -12.15 1.97 -15.40
C CYS A 101 -12.39 3.02 -16.50
N HIS A 102 -11.32 3.55 -17.11
CA HIS A 102 -11.40 4.45 -18.27
C HIS A 102 -11.90 3.72 -19.52
N VAL A 103 -11.48 2.47 -19.73
CA VAL A 103 -12.01 1.63 -20.83
C VAL A 103 -13.52 1.46 -20.67
N MET A 104 -13.99 1.03 -19.49
CA MET A 104 -15.42 0.84 -19.26
C MET A 104 -16.21 2.15 -19.35
N GLU A 105 -15.64 3.28 -18.93
CA GLU A 105 -16.27 4.58 -19.12
C GLU A 105 -16.55 4.87 -20.60
N ARG A 106 -15.51 4.81 -21.44
CA ARG A 106 -15.59 5.11 -22.87
C ARG A 106 -16.55 4.19 -23.59
N GLU A 107 -16.47 2.89 -23.30
CA GLU A 107 -17.29 1.90 -24.02
C GLU A 107 -18.74 1.84 -23.53
N SER A 108 -18.99 2.10 -22.24
CA SER A 108 -20.29 1.88 -21.61
C SER A 108 -20.93 3.16 -21.09
N PHE A 109 -20.24 3.92 -20.24
CA PHE A 109 -20.88 5.04 -19.53
C PHE A 109 -21.03 6.31 -20.36
N GLU A 110 -20.28 6.45 -21.45
CA GLU A 110 -20.46 7.49 -22.47
C GLU A 110 -21.51 7.12 -23.54
N ASN A 111 -21.96 5.86 -23.56
CA ASN A 111 -22.94 5.39 -24.54
C ASN A 111 -24.38 5.76 -24.13
N GLU A 112 -25.10 6.44 -25.03
CA GLU A 112 -26.47 6.91 -24.79
C GLU A 112 -27.50 5.79 -24.56
N GLU A 113 -27.32 4.61 -25.18
CA GLU A 113 -28.22 3.47 -25.01
C GLU A 113 -28.07 2.86 -23.61
N VAL A 114 -26.82 2.62 -23.19
CA VAL A 114 -26.48 2.17 -21.83
C VAL A 114 -27.00 3.17 -20.80
N ALA A 115 -26.75 4.46 -21.01
CA ALA A 115 -27.21 5.51 -20.11
C ALA A 115 -28.73 5.60 -20.01
N SER A 116 -29.45 5.45 -21.12
CA SER A 116 -30.91 5.44 -21.15
C SER A 116 -31.49 4.35 -20.24
N ILE A 117 -30.93 3.13 -20.31
CA ILE A 117 -31.38 2.01 -19.46
C ILE A 117 -31.00 2.27 -17.99
N LEU A 118 -29.77 2.68 -17.72
CA LEU A 118 -29.31 2.99 -16.36
C LEU A 118 -30.18 4.06 -15.68
N ASN A 119 -30.48 5.14 -16.39
CA ASN A 119 -31.23 6.28 -15.88
C ASN A 119 -32.72 5.95 -15.65
N SER A 120 -33.30 5.08 -16.48
CA SER A 120 -34.73 4.76 -16.43
C SER A 120 -35.06 3.62 -15.48
N ALA A 121 -34.20 2.60 -15.38
CA ALA A 121 -34.48 1.37 -14.62
C ALA A 121 -33.79 1.33 -13.24
N PHE A 122 -32.72 2.09 -13.03
CA PHE A 122 -31.88 1.98 -11.82
C PHE A 122 -31.67 3.34 -11.14
N ILE A 123 -31.06 3.30 -9.94
CA ILE A 123 -30.40 4.46 -9.33
C ILE A 123 -28.88 4.27 -9.50
N PRO A 124 -28.26 4.87 -10.55
CA PRO A 124 -26.83 4.70 -10.79
C PRO A 124 -26.00 5.51 -9.79
N ILE A 125 -25.07 4.85 -9.11
CA ILE A 125 -24.17 5.43 -8.12
C ILE A 125 -22.73 5.21 -8.56
N LYS A 126 -21.91 6.26 -8.44
CA LYS A 126 -20.47 6.23 -8.65
C LYS A 126 -19.73 6.41 -7.32
N ILE A 127 -18.77 5.53 -7.02
CA ILE A 127 -17.96 5.60 -5.81
C ILE A 127 -16.47 5.49 -6.15
N ASP A 128 -15.66 6.28 -5.46
CA ASP A 128 -14.21 6.13 -5.41
C ASP A 128 -13.83 5.18 -4.26
N ARG A 129 -13.14 4.08 -4.57
CA ARG A 129 -12.69 3.10 -3.58
C ARG A 129 -11.70 3.70 -2.58
N GLU A 130 -10.97 4.75 -2.95
CA GLU A 130 -10.00 5.39 -2.07
C GLU A 130 -10.72 6.20 -0.99
N GLU A 131 -11.87 6.80 -1.32
CA GLU A 131 -12.70 7.52 -0.36
C GLU A 131 -13.59 6.60 0.48
N ARG A 132 -14.08 5.51 -0.11
CA ARG A 132 -15.03 4.57 0.51
C ARG A 132 -14.62 3.11 0.35
N PRO A 133 -13.45 2.70 0.87
CA PRO A 133 -13.03 1.30 0.82
C PRO A 133 -13.91 0.40 1.69
N ASP A 134 -14.61 0.98 2.68
CA ASP A 134 -15.61 0.33 3.52
C ASP A 134 -16.76 -0.27 2.70
N ILE A 135 -17.22 0.45 1.67
CA ILE A 135 -18.27 0.00 0.75
C ILE A 135 -17.68 -0.97 -0.27
N ASP A 136 -16.55 -0.60 -0.89
CA ASP A 136 -15.85 -1.40 -1.88
C ASP A 136 -15.60 -2.84 -1.39
N ARG A 137 -15.05 -2.99 -0.18
CA ARG A 137 -14.71 -4.30 0.41
C ARG A 137 -15.92 -5.22 0.56
N ILE A 138 -17.08 -4.70 0.98
CA ILE A 138 -18.30 -5.52 1.13
C ILE A 138 -18.69 -6.13 -0.21
N TYR A 139 -18.77 -5.29 -1.23
CA TYR A 139 -19.30 -5.70 -2.53
C TYR A 139 -18.24 -6.43 -3.38
N MET A 140 -16.95 -6.14 -3.18
CA MET A 140 -15.85 -6.93 -3.73
C MET A 140 -15.87 -8.35 -3.15
N ASN A 141 -16.08 -8.51 -1.84
CA ASN A 141 -16.21 -9.83 -1.22
C ASN A 141 -17.40 -10.61 -1.78
N PHE A 142 -18.54 -9.94 -2.01
CA PHE A 142 -19.68 -10.54 -2.70
C PHE A 142 -19.31 -11.05 -4.09
N VAL A 143 -18.73 -10.20 -4.96
CA VAL A 143 -18.37 -10.58 -6.33
C VAL A 143 -17.35 -11.70 -6.35
N GLN A 144 -16.32 -11.64 -5.50
CA GLN A 144 -15.33 -12.70 -5.35
C GLN A 144 -15.93 -14.03 -4.90
N ALA A 145 -16.88 -14.00 -3.96
CA ALA A 145 -17.56 -15.19 -3.49
C ALA A 145 -18.47 -15.83 -4.54
N THR A 146 -19.13 -15.02 -5.37
CA THR A 146 -20.10 -15.53 -6.37
C THR A 146 -19.49 -15.85 -7.73
N SER A 147 -18.40 -15.17 -8.11
CA SER A 147 -17.77 -15.32 -9.44
C SER A 147 -16.41 -16.02 -9.39
N GLY A 148 -15.77 -16.07 -8.22
CA GLY A 148 -14.43 -16.62 -8.03
C GLY A 148 -13.29 -15.66 -8.41
N SER A 149 -13.59 -14.48 -8.96
CA SER A 149 -12.61 -13.42 -9.27
C SER A 149 -13.10 -12.06 -8.78
N GLY A 150 -12.21 -11.07 -8.78
CA GLY A 150 -12.52 -9.70 -8.41
C GLY A 150 -11.54 -8.74 -9.06
N GLY A 151 -11.81 -7.44 -8.94
CA GLY A 151 -11.01 -6.39 -9.56
C GLY A 151 -11.88 -5.18 -9.88
N TRP A 152 -11.22 -4.12 -10.36
CA TRP A 152 -11.89 -2.88 -10.78
C TRP A 152 -11.87 -2.75 -12.30
N PRO A 153 -12.89 -2.11 -12.91
CA PRO A 153 -14.07 -1.52 -12.29
C PRO A 153 -14.99 -2.57 -11.67
N LEU A 154 -15.53 -2.29 -10.48
CA LEU A 154 -16.45 -3.18 -9.76
C LEU A 154 -17.88 -2.68 -9.99
N ASN A 155 -18.76 -3.54 -10.49
CA ASN A 155 -20.13 -3.17 -10.84
C ASN A 155 -21.14 -4.12 -10.19
N VAL A 156 -22.09 -3.56 -9.43
CA VAL A 156 -22.98 -4.35 -8.56
C VAL A 156 -24.39 -3.79 -8.57
N PHE A 157 -25.37 -4.66 -8.77
CA PHE A 157 -26.79 -4.37 -8.61
C PHE A 157 -27.22 -4.69 -7.19
N ILE A 158 -27.82 -3.72 -6.52
CA ILE A 158 -28.08 -3.74 -5.07
C ILE A 158 -29.55 -3.40 -4.82
N THR A 159 -30.19 -4.08 -3.89
CA THR A 159 -31.57 -3.77 -3.48
C THR A 159 -31.65 -2.41 -2.77
N PRO A 160 -32.84 -1.78 -2.66
CA PRO A 160 -33.03 -0.57 -1.83
C PRO A 160 -32.64 -0.74 -0.34
N ASP A 161 -32.50 -1.98 0.11
CA ASP A 161 -32.06 -2.34 1.46
C ASP A 161 -30.55 -2.63 1.52
N LEU A 162 -29.83 -2.28 0.45
CA LEU A 162 -28.38 -2.38 0.27
C LEU A 162 -27.83 -3.82 0.10
N GLU A 163 -28.71 -4.81 -0.10
CA GLU A 163 -28.34 -6.21 -0.24
C GLU A 163 -27.90 -6.50 -1.70
N PRO A 164 -26.76 -7.18 -1.94
CA PRO A 164 -26.29 -7.41 -3.30
C PRO A 164 -27.13 -8.45 -4.04
N VAL A 165 -27.41 -8.22 -5.33
CA VAL A 165 -28.21 -9.10 -6.21
C VAL A 165 -27.32 -9.80 -7.23
N PHE A 166 -26.50 -9.03 -7.94
CA PHE A 166 -25.64 -9.52 -9.02
C PHE A 166 -24.46 -8.55 -9.18
N GLY A 167 -23.29 -9.04 -9.57
CA GLY A 167 -22.14 -8.17 -9.79
C GLY A 167 -21.02 -8.85 -10.56
N GLY A 168 -20.10 -8.04 -11.03
CA GLY A 168 -18.95 -8.44 -11.83
C GLY A 168 -17.94 -7.31 -11.90
N THR A 169 -16.87 -7.54 -12.66
CA THR A 169 -15.81 -6.55 -12.86
C THR A 169 -16.08 -5.76 -14.15
N TYR A 170 -15.22 -5.94 -15.15
CA TYR A 170 -15.38 -5.37 -16.48
C TYR A 170 -16.45 -6.11 -17.28
N TRP A 171 -17.34 -5.35 -17.91
CA TRP A 171 -18.31 -5.85 -18.88
C TRP A 171 -18.14 -5.07 -20.20
N PRO A 172 -17.92 -5.74 -21.34
CA PRO A 172 -17.73 -5.07 -22.62
C PRO A 172 -18.93 -4.17 -22.96
N GLY A 173 -18.65 -2.95 -23.41
CA GLY A 173 -19.67 -2.04 -23.89
C GLY A 173 -20.08 -2.33 -25.35
N PRO A 174 -21.15 -1.69 -25.86
CA PRO A 174 -21.63 -1.90 -27.23
C PRO A 174 -20.63 -1.52 -28.32
N THR A 175 -19.63 -0.70 -27.97
CA THR A 175 -18.57 -0.24 -28.87
C THR A 175 -17.27 -1.03 -28.70
N SER A 176 -17.26 -2.06 -27.84
CA SER A 176 -16.07 -2.86 -27.59
C SER A 176 -15.65 -3.62 -28.84
N GLN A 177 -14.34 -3.65 -29.06
CA GLN A 177 -13.72 -4.47 -30.12
C GLN A 177 -13.13 -5.77 -29.55
N THR A 178 -13.38 -6.05 -28.27
CA THR A 178 -12.76 -7.18 -27.58
C THR A 178 -13.16 -8.53 -28.22
N PRO A 179 -12.21 -9.47 -28.39
CA PRO A 179 -12.42 -10.73 -29.10
C PRO A 179 -13.20 -11.80 -28.30
N TYR A 180 -13.83 -11.43 -27.18
CA TYR A 180 -14.56 -12.37 -26.33
C TYR A 180 -15.98 -12.62 -26.88
N GLU A 181 -16.07 -13.39 -27.97
CA GLU A 181 -17.33 -13.73 -28.67
C GLU A 181 -18.42 -14.35 -27.76
N ASP A 182 -18.04 -14.92 -26.60
CA ASP A 182 -18.96 -15.62 -25.68
C ASP A 182 -19.39 -14.80 -24.43
N GLN A 183 -18.94 -13.54 -24.27
CA GLN A 183 -19.35 -12.72 -23.11
C GLN A 183 -20.66 -11.98 -23.36
N VAL A 184 -21.55 -11.99 -22.36
CA VAL A 184 -22.74 -11.14 -22.36
C VAL A 184 -22.29 -9.69 -22.21
N ASP A 185 -22.61 -8.86 -23.20
CA ASP A 185 -22.33 -7.43 -23.17
C ASP A 185 -23.12 -6.71 -22.06
N PHE A 186 -22.72 -5.47 -21.76
CA PHE A 186 -23.34 -4.73 -20.67
C PHE A 186 -24.83 -4.43 -20.91
N LEU A 187 -25.27 -4.26 -22.17
CA LEU A 187 -26.69 -4.08 -22.51
C LEU A 187 -27.52 -5.31 -22.17
N GLY A 188 -27.02 -6.51 -22.48
CA GLY A 188 -27.66 -7.78 -22.13
C GLY A 188 -27.86 -7.91 -20.62
N ILE A 189 -26.84 -7.55 -19.84
CA ILE A 189 -26.91 -7.55 -18.37
C ILE A 189 -27.98 -6.56 -17.87
N LEU A 190 -27.97 -5.31 -18.35
CA LEU A 190 -28.92 -4.28 -17.91
C LEU A 190 -30.37 -4.63 -18.23
N ASN A 191 -30.64 -5.11 -19.45
CA ASN A 191 -31.98 -5.52 -19.88
C ASN A 191 -32.50 -6.71 -19.07
N LYS A 192 -31.63 -7.67 -18.75
CA LYS A 192 -32.00 -8.84 -17.98
C LYS A 192 -32.28 -8.49 -16.52
N LEU A 193 -31.44 -7.67 -15.89
CA LEU A 193 -31.60 -7.28 -14.49
C LEU A 193 -32.82 -6.38 -14.27
N SER A 194 -33.10 -5.45 -15.19
CA SER A 194 -34.32 -4.62 -15.13
C SER A 194 -35.59 -5.46 -15.25
N THR A 195 -35.59 -6.46 -16.13
CA THR A 195 -36.72 -7.40 -16.30
C THR A 195 -36.90 -8.27 -15.07
N VAL A 196 -35.83 -8.89 -14.57
CA VAL A 196 -35.88 -9.80 -13.41
C VAL A 196 -36.32 -9.07 -12.15
N TRP A 197 -35.87 -7.83 -11.91
CA TRP A 197 -36.34 -7.06 -10.76
C TRP A 197 -37.85 -6.78 -10.83
N ARG A 198 -38.35 -6.36 -11.99
CA ARG A 198 -39.77 -6.04 -12.20
C ARG A 198 -40.67 -7.28 -12.05
N GLU A 199 -40.23 -8.42 -12.54
CA GLU A 199 -41.06 -9.63 -12.64
C GLU A 199 -40.87 -10.60 -11.48
N GLN A 200 -39.71 -10.57 -10.80
CA GLN A 200 -39.33 -11.52 -9.75
C GLN A 200 -38.76 -10.82 -8.49
N GLU A 201 -39.20 -9.60 -8.18
CA GLU A 201 -38.71 -8.79 -7.06
C GLU A 201 -38.57 -9.59 -5.74
N GLN A 202 -39.62 -10.31 -5.35
CA GLN A 202 -39.64 -11.05 -4.09
C GLN A 202 -38.55 -12.13 -4.05
N ARG A 203 -38.27 -12.76 -5.20
CA ARG A 203 -37.19 -13.74 -5.32
C ARG A 203 -35.83 -13.06 -5.19
N CYS A 204 -35.60 -11.95 -5.89
CA CYS A 204 -34.37 -11.16 -5.76
C CYS A 204 -34.08 -10.80 -4.31
N ARG A 205 -35.08 -10.28 -3.59
CA ARG A 205 -34.95 -9.93 -2.16
C ARG A 205 -34.64 -11.14 -1.28
N SER A 206 -35.28 -12.28 -1.54
CA SER A 206 -35.03 -13.51 -0.79
C SER A 206 -33.61 -14.04 -1.03
N ASP A 207 -33.19 -14.11 -2.29
CA ASP A 207 -31.88 -14.62 -2.68
C ASP A 207 -30.76 -13.69 -2.15
N SER A 208 -30.94 -12.36 -2.26
CA SER A 208 -30.00 -11.37 -1.72
C SER A 208 -29.85 -11.44 -0.20
N LYS A 209 -30.95 -11.66 0.54
CA LYS A 209 -30.89 -11.89 1.99
C LYS A 209 -30.11 -13.13 2.35
N GLN A 210 -30.37 -14.23 1.64
CA GLN A 210 -29.67 -15.48 1.88
C GLN A 210 -28.16 -15.35 1.60
N ILE A 211 -27.78 -14.68 0.51
CA ILE A 211 -26.37 -14.41 0.20
C ILE A 211 -25.75 -13.50 1.26
N LEU A 212 -26.45 -12.46 1.70
CA LEU A 212 -25.94 -11.57 2.76
C LEU A 212 -25.77 -12.32 4.09
N GLU A 213 -26.67 -13.24 4.45
CA GLU A 213 -26.51 -14.11 5.61
C GLU A 213 -25.29 -15.02 5.47
N GLN A 214 -25.02 -15.55 4.28
CA GLN A 214 -23.81 -16.33 4.00
C GLN A 214 -22.54 -15.47 4.09
N LEU A 215 -22.54 -14.26 3.54
CA LEU A 215 -21.42 -13.32 3.68
C LEU A 215 -21.18 -12.93 5.13
N LYS A 216 -22.25 -12.72 5.91
CA LYS A 216 -22.19 -12.49 7.35
C LYS A 216 -21.63 -13.69 8.08
N SER A 217 -22.10 -14.90 7.77
CA SER A 217 -21.57 -16.15 8.34
C SER A 217 -20.11 -16.28 8.01
N PHE A 218 -19.70 -16.04 6.76
CA PHE A 218 -18.31 -16.14 6.33
C PHE A 218 -17.41 -15.09 7.01
N ALA A 219 -17.84 -13.83 7.03
CA ALA A 219 -17.14 -12.77 7.77
C ALA A 219 -17.12 -13.02 9.29
N ALA A 220 -17.99 -13.91 9.78
CA ALA A 220 -18.05 -14.42 11.14
C ALA A 220 -17.43 -15.82 11.29
N GLU A 221 -17.03 -16.52 10.23
CA GLU A 221 -16.48 -17.89 10.25
C GLU A 221 -14.97 -17.74 10.45
N GLY A 222 -14.62 -17.70 11.74
CA GLY A 222 -13.41 -17.10 12.30
C GLY A 222 -13.71 -16.52 13.67
N THR A 223 -15.00 -16.22 13.92
CA THR A 223 -15.52 -15.71 15.18
C THR A 223 -16.09 -16.79 16.12
N PHE A 224 -15.99 -18.07 15.75
CA PHE A 224 -16.39 -19.20 16.60
C PHE A 224 -15.24 -19.70 17.48
N GLY A 225 -14.74 -18.83 18.37
CA GLY A 225 -13.81 -19.21 19.44
C GLY A 225 -14.34 -20.31 20.37
N ASP A 226 -15.65 -20.57 20.36
CA ASP A 226 -16.29 -21.62 21.17
C ASP A 226 -16.07 -23.06 20.68
N ARG A 227 -15.43 -23.29 19.51
CA ARG A 227 -15.13 -24.66 19.05
C ARG A 227 -13.91 -25.29 19.71
N PHE A 228 -13.07 -24.51 20.36
CA PHE A 228 -12.01 -25.01 21.23
C PHE A 228 -12.24 -24.40 22.61
N GLY A 229 -12.70 -25.23 23.56
CA GLY A 229 -13.01 -24.80 24.92
C GLY A 229 -11.82 -24.15 25.63
N GLU A 230 -12.03 -23.59 26.82
CA GLU A 230 -10.98 -23.03 27.70
C GLU A 230 -9.69 -23.87 27.63
N GLY A 231 -8.71 -23.45 26.82
CA GLY A 231 -7.46 -24.18 26.56
C GLY A 231 -7.07 -24.47 25.10
N GLY A 232 -7.44 -23.66 24.10
CA GLY A 232 -6.74 -23.68 22.80
C GLY A 232 -5.30 -23.20 22.95
N ASP A 233 -4.31 -23.94 22.44
CA ASP A 233 -2.87 -23.63 22.57
C ASP A 233 -2.44 -22.36 21.79
N GLY A 234 -3.37 -21.68 21.10
CA GLY A 234 -3.14 -20.48 20.31
C GLY A 234 -2.42 -20.76 18.98
N LEU A 235 -2.19 -19.72 18.18
CA LEU A 235 -1.39 -19.84 16.95
C LEU A 235 0.07 -20.17 17.29
N ASP A 236 0.60 -21.20 16.61
CA ASP A 236 1.97 -21.66 16.80
C ASP A 236 2.96 -21.12 15.75
N ILE A 237 4.24 -21.04 16.14
CA ILE A 237 5.36 -20.69 15.25
C ILE A 237 5.47 -21.68 14.08
N GLU A 238 4.96 -22.91 14.21
CA GLU A 238 4.86 -23.89 13.11
C GLU A 238 4.14 -23.33 11.88
N LEU A 239 3.23 -22.36 12.04
CA LEU A 239 2.56 -21.69 10.91
C LEU A 239 3.50 -20.91 10.00
N LEU A 240 4.64 -20.44 10.53
CA LEU A 240 5.65 -19.79 9.72
C LEU A 240 6.29 -20.80 8.75
N GLU A 241 6.46 -22.06 9.16
CA GLU A 241 6.95 -23.12 8.29
C GLU A 241 5.93 -23.40 7.17
N GLU A 242 4.66 -23.58 7.53
CA GLU A 242 3.59 -23.87 6.57
C GLU A 242 3.43 -22.74 5.53
N ALA A 243 3.42 -21.48 5.97
CA ALA A 243 3.37 -20.32 5.07
C ALA A 243 4.58 -20.32 4.12
N ASN A 244 5.79 -20.57 4.64
CA ASN A 244 7.01 -20.62 3.84
C ASN A 244 6.98 -21.77 2.81
N GLN A 245 6.52 -22.96 3.20
CA GLN A 245 6.38 -24.10 2.29
C GLN A 245 5.40 -23.80 1.15
N TYR A 246 4.25 -23.17 1.46
CA TYR A 246 3.31 -22.72 0.43
C TYR A 246 3.95 -21.70 -0.53
N PHE A 247 4.67 -20.71 0.00
CA PHE A 247 5.35 -19.72 -0.81
C PHE A 247 6.44 -20.34 -1.70
N ALA A 248 7.19 -21.31 -1.20
CA ALA A 248 8.15 -22.07 -1.98
C ALA A 248 7.47 -22.86 -3.12
N SER A 249 6.29 -23.44 -2.87
CA SER A 249 5.54 -24.20 -3.89
C SER A 249 4.99 -23.35 -5.03
N THR A 250 4.77 -22.04 -4.78
CA THR A 250 4.18 -21.09 -5.73
C THR A 250 5.21 -20.14 -6.35
N PHE A 251 6.48 -20.24 -5.94
CA PHE A 251 7.56 -19.39 -6.41
C PHE A 251 7.90 -19.66 -7.87
N ASP A 252 7.91 -18.62 -8.69
CA ASP A 252 8.39 -18.68 -10.06
C ASP A 252 9.91 -18.49 -10.06
N SER A 253 10.66 -19.59 -10.15
CA SER A 253 12.12 -19.56 -10.15
C SER A 253 12.73 -18.95 -11.42
N GLN A 254 11.98 -18.88 -12.53
CA GLN A 254 12.45 -18.31 -13.79
C GLN A 254 12.36 -16.78 -13.77
N ASN A 255 11.22 -16.25 -13.33
CA ASN A 255 10.90 -14.83 -13.40
C ASN A 255 10.86 -14.12 -12.05
N GLY A 256 11.00 -14.85 -10.94
CA GLY A 256 10.72 -14.31 -9.61
C GLY A 256 9.23 -14.04 -9.40
N GLY A 257 8.86 -13.68 -8.18
CA GLY A 257 7.47 -13.55 -7.75
C GLY A 257 6.79 -14.89 -7.57
N PHE A 258 5.46 -14.85 -7.54
CA PHE A 258 4.65 -16.01 -7.15
C PHE A 258 3.40 -16.11 -8.01
N GLY A 259 3.01 -17.34 -8.34
CA GLY A 259 1.87 -17.61 -9.21
C GLY A 259 2.14 -17.29 -10.69
N SER A 260 1.06 -17.33 -11.48
CA SER A 260 1.06 -17.01 -12.91
C SER A 260 0.81 -15.52 -13.17
N ALA A 261 0.79 -15.12 -14.43
CA ALA A 261 0.32 -13.80 -14.83
C ALA A 261 -1.20 -13.63 -14.60
N PRO A 262 -1.70 -12.41 -14.30
CA PRO A 262 -0.92 -11.21 -13.98
C PRO A 262 -0.22 -11.33 -12.60
N LYS A 263 0.92 -10.64 -12.43
CA LYS A 263 1.73 -10.69 -11.20
C LYS A 263 1.72 -9.37 -10.44
N PHE A 264 1.58 -9.47 -9.12
CA PHE A 264 1.65 -8.35 -8.19
C PHE A 264 2.93 -8.40 -7.35
N PRO A 265 3.51 -7.26 -6.93
CA PRO A 265 4.71 -7.24 -6.10
C PRO A 265 4.56 -7.96 -4.75
N THR A 266 3.36 -7.95 -4.15
CA THR A 266 3.04 -8.60 -2.85
C THR A 266 4.03 -8.28 -1.70
N PRO A 267 4.22 -7.00 -1.32
CA PRO A 267 5.25 -6.62 -0.35
C PRO A 267 5.17 -7.31 1.02
N SER A 268 3.97 -7.53 1.58
CA SER A 268 3.78 -8.24 2.86
C SER A 268 4.40 -9.64 2.83
N LYS A 269 4.23 -10.37 1.73
CA LYS A 269 4.82 -11.70 1.51
C LYS A 269 6.34 -11.63 1.41
N LEU A 270 6.87 -10.69 0.65
CA LEU A 270 8.32 -10.50 0.52
C LEU A 270 8.94 -10.10 1.87
N SER A 271 8.29 -9.23 2.64
CA SER A 271 8.74 -8.86 3.99
C SER A 271 8.79 -10.09 4.89
N PHE A 272 7.73 -10.91 4.94
CA PHE A 272 7.73 -12.17 5.70
C PHE A 272 8.93 -13.07 5.37
N LEU A 273 9.20 -13.29 4.08
CA LEU A 273 10.30 -14.15 3.65
C LEU A 273 11.68 -13.62 4.05
N LEU A 274 11.88 -12.29 4.03
CA LEU A 274 13.11 -11.65 4.50
C LEU A 274 13.28 -11.73 6.02
N ARG A 275 12.18 -11.72 6.78
CA ARG A 275 12.18 -11.75 8.25
C ARG A 275 12.54 -13.11 8.83
N LEU A 276 12.28 -14.21 8.11
CA LEU A 276 12.47 -15.58 8.61
C LEU A 276 13.89 -15.85 9.15
N SER A 277 14.93 -15.32 8.49
CA SER A 277 16.32 -15.49 8.93
C SER A 277 16.73 -14.58 10.09
N GLN A 278 15.85 -13.64 10.49
CA GLN A 278 16.09 -12.62 11.50
C GLN A 278 15.31 -12.88 12.80
N TYR A 279 14.43 -13.88 12.83
CA TYR A 279 13.74 -14.28 14.04
C TYR A 279 14.68 -15.00 15.03
N PRO A 280 14.28 -15.11 16.31
CA PRO A 280 15.06 -15.84 17.32
C PRO A 280 15.39 -17.28 16.90
N PRO A 281 16.48 -17.88 17.41
CA PRO A 281 16.94 -19.22 17.01
C PRO A 281 15.87 -20.31 17.04
N VAL A 282 14.93 -20.26 17.99
CA VAL A 282 13.82 -21.22 18.08
C VAL A 282 12.93 -21.23 16.83
N VAL A 283 12.67 -20.05 16.23
CA VAL A 283 11.89 -19.95 14.97
C VAL A 283 12.69 -20.53 13.82
N ILE A 284 13.99 -20.23 13.76
CA ILE A 284 14.89 -20.75 12.72
C ILE A 284 15.01 -22.28 12.82
N ASP A 285 15.00 -22.84 14.03
CA ASP A 285 15.02 -24.28 14.26
C ASP A 285 13.71 -24.95 13.83
N VAL A 286 12.56 -24.32 14.06
CA VAL A 286 11.23 -24.80 13.61
C VAL A 286 11.13 -24.77 12.09
N VAL A 287 11.38 -23.61 11.47
CA VAL A 287 11.24 -23.43 10.00
C VAL A 287 12.35 -24.16 9.24
N GLY A 288 13.53 -24.30 9.84
CA GLY A 288 14.72 -24.86 9.22
C GLY A 288 15.64 -23.79 8.63
N ALA A 289 16.89 -23.76 9.06
CA ALA A 289 17.88 -22.77 8.61
C ALA A 289 18.12 -22.78 7.08
N ALA A 290 17.94 -23.93 6.42
CA ALA A 290 18.03 -24.02 4.96
C ALA A 290 16.83 -23.34 4.28
N ASP A 291 15.64 -23.55 4.80
CA ASP A 291 14.40 -22.98 4.30
C ASP A 291 14.32 -21.47 4.56
N CYS A 292 14.83 -20.97 5.70
CA CYS A 292 14.98 -19.53 5.92
C CYS A 292 15.93 -18.88 4.89
N ARG A 293 17.03 -19.54 4.52
CA ARG A 293 17.93 -19.05 3.46
C ARG A 293 17.25 -19.09 2.08
N ASN A 294 16.47 -20.14 1.81
CA ASN A 294 15.70 -20.24 0.58
C ASN A 294 14.65 -19.12 0.49
N ALA A 295 13.93 -18.83 1.59
CA ALA A 295 12.99 -17.73 1.68
C ALA A 295 13.63 -16.38 1.32
N GLN A 296 14.76 -16.07 1.93
CA GLN A 296 15.52 -14.86 1.62
C GLN A 296 15.94 -14.82 0.14
N SER A 297 16.37 -15.95 -0.44
CA SER A 297 16.72 -16.06 -1.85
C SER A 297 15.53 -15.81 -2.77
N MET A 298 14.35 -16.36 -2.46
CA MET A 298 13.11 -16.12 -3.21
C MET A 298 12.75 -14.64 -3.22
N ALA A 299 12.79 -13.99 -2.05
CA ALA A 299 12.46 -12.58 -1.93
C ALA A 299 13.44 -11.69 -2.72
N ILE A 300 14.75 -11.87 -2.52
CA ILE A 300 15.78 -11.10 -3.24
C ILE A 300 15.69 -11.34 -4.75
N THR A 301 15.51 -12.58 -5.19
CA THR A 301 15.38 -12.89 -6.63
C THR A 301 14.16 -12.18 -7.22
N SER A 302 13.02 -12.19 -6.52
CA SER A 302 11.81 -11.48 -6.94
C SER A 302 12.03 -9.98 -7.06
N LEU A 303 12.63 -9.35 -6.04
CA LEU A 303 12.96 -7.93 -6.03
C LEU A 303 13.89 -7.53 -7.17
N LYS A 304 14.93 -8.35 -7.47
CA LYS A 304 15.84 -8.08 -8.59
C LYS A 304 15.16 -8.24 -9.95
N LYS A 305 14.24 -9.19 -10.08
CA LYS A 305 13.46 -9.38 -11.31
C LYS A 305 12.50 -8.22 -11.56
N MET A 306 11.79 -7.76 -10.52
CA MET A 306 10.94 -6.56 -10.61
C MET A 306 11.77 -5.31 -10.92
N ALA A 307 12.90 -5.10 -10.24
CA ALA A 307 13.77 -3.93 -10.45
C ALA A 307 14.33 -3.81 -11.88
N ARG A 308 14.43 -4.95 -12.59
CA ARG A 308 14.86 -5.00 -13.99
C ARG A 308 13.71 -5.04 -14.99
N GLY A 309 12.51 -5.39 -14.56
CA GLY A 309 11.32 -5.48 -15.41
C GLY A 309 10.82 -4.13 -15.89
N GLY A 310 9.84 -4.15 -16.79
CA GLY A 310 9.12 -2.96 -17.25
C GLY A 310 8.12 -2.40 -16.24
N ILE A 311 7.81 -3.15 -15.16
CA ILE A 311 7.07 -2.64 -14.00
C ILE A 311 7.80 -1.49 -13.28
N HIS A 312 9.12 -1.38 -13.44
CA HIS A 312 9.94 -0.29 -12.90
C HIS A 312 10.17 0.79 -13.97
N ASP A 313 9.84 2.04 -13.68
CA ASP A 313 10.08 3.14 -14.61
C ASP A 313 11.56 3.55 -14.61
N HIS A 314 12.32 2.96 -15.53
CA HIS A 314 13.78 3.18 -15.66
C HIS A 314 14.20 4.61 -16.02
N VAL A 315 13.26 5.47 -16.42
CA VAL A 315 13.50 6.87 -16.81
C VAL A 315 13.03 7.84 -15.72
N GLY A 316 11.91 7.52 -15.06
CA GLY A 316 11.20 8.41 -14.14
C GLY A 316 11.13 7.99 -12.67
N ASN A 317 11.69 6.84 -12.31
CA ASN A 317 11.61 6.23 -10.99
C ASN A 317 10.21 5.69 -10.64
N GLY A 318 10.16 4.85 -9.61
CA GLY A 318 8.94 4.27 -9.07
C GLY A 318 8.42 3.07 -9.86
N PHE A 319 7.52 2.33 -9.23
CA PHE A 319 6.93 1.10 -9.74
C PHE A 319 5.46 1.31 -10.09
N ALA A 320 5.07 0.71 -11.22
CA ALA A 320 3.68 0.45 -11.52
C ALA A 320 3.11 -0.64 -10.61
N ARG A 321 1.79 -0.66 -10.44
CA ARG A 321 1.11 -1.51 -9.44
C ARG A 321 1.31 -3.01 -9.69
N TYR A 322 1.21 -3.45 -10.93
CA TYR A 322 1.29 -4.87 -11.28
C TYR A 322 1.70 -5.10 -12.72
N SER A 323 2.15 -6.32 -13.01
CA SER A 323 2.51 -6.75 -14.35
C SER A 323 1.45 -7.65 -14.97
N VAL A 324 1.09 -7.34 -16.22
CA VAL A 324 0.25 -8.19 -17.08
C VAL A 324 0.96 -9.50 -17.37
N THR A 325 2.27 -9.47 -17.59
CA THR A 325 3.09 -10.63 -17.95
C THR A 325 3.77 -11.25 -16.72
N ALA A 326 4.11 -12.54 -16.84
CA ALA A 326 4.78 -13.26 -15.74
C ALA A 326 6.25 -12.86 -15.54
N ASP A 327 6.88 -12.25 -16.54
CA ASP A 327 8.29 -11.87 -16.55
C ASP A 327 8.53 -10.41 -16.14
N TRP A 328 7.49 -9.71 -15.69
CA TRP A 328 7.51 -8.30 -15.27
C TRP A 328 7.75 -7.30 -16.41
N SER A 329 7.68 -7.72 -17.67
CA SER A 329 8.01 -6.88 -18.83
C SER A 329 6.93 -5.85 -19.18
N LEU A 330 5.65 -6.20 -19.03
CA LEU A 330 4.53 -5.31 -19.34
C LEU A 330 3.71 -5.01 -18.07
N PRO A 331 3.67 -3.77 -17.58
CA PRO A 331 2.76 -3.36 -16.53
C PRO A 331 1.42 -2.85 -17.07
N HIS A 332 0.42 -2.79 -16.18
CA HIS A 332 -0.53 -1.68 -16.27
C HIS A 332 0.07 -0.48 -15.55
N PHE A 333 0.10 0.69 -16.19
CA PHE A 333 1.03 1.78 -15.85
C PHE A 333 0.62 2.67 -14.66
N GLU A 334 -0.43 2.29 -13.94
CA GLU A 334 -0.85 2.96 -12.71
C GLU A 334 0.24 2.86 -11.63
N LYS A 335 0.61 3.99 -11.03
CA LYS A 335 1.58 4.02 -9.93
C LYS A 335 0.91 4.50 -8.65
N MET A 336 0.89 3.64 -7.63
CA MET A 336 0.21 3.91 -6.37
C MET A 336 1.21 4.24 -5.25
N LEU A 337 0.82 5.16 -4.35
CA LEU A 337 1.62 5.51 -3.18
C LEU A 337 1.88 4.30 -2.27
N TYR A 338 0.84 3.54 -1.93
CA TYR A 338 0.96 2.43 -0.98
C TYR A 338 1.83 1.28 -1.53
N ASP A 339 1.84 1.03 -2.85
CA ASP A 339 2.70 0.01 -3.46
C ASP A 339 4.17 0.43 -3.37
N ASN A 340 4.48 1.67 -3.76
CA ASN A 340 5.84 2.20 -3.72
C ASN A 340 6.37 2.34 -2.29
N ALA A 341 5.57 2.83 -1.35
CA ALA A 341 5.95 2.97 0.05
C ALA A 341 6.24 1.60 0.71
N GLN A 342 5.42 0.58 0.45
CA GLN A 342 5.70 -0.77 0.94
C GLN A 342 6.94 -1.38 0.29
N LEU A 343 7.14 -1.18 -1.03
CA LEU A 343 8.34 -1.64 -1.72
C LEU A 343 9.61 -0.98 -1.15
N LEU A 344 9.57 0.30 -0.80
CA LEU A 344 10.71 0.99 -0.17
C LEU A 344 11.18 0.26 1.10
N HIS A 345 10.25 -0.11 2.00
CA HIS A 345 10.59 -0.90 3.18
C HIS A 345 11.26 -2.23 2.83
N VAL A 346 10.69 -2.98 1.88
CA VAL A 346 11.15 -4.32 1.52
C VAL A 346 12.50 -4.28 0.79
N TYR A 347 12.72 -3.32 -0.12
CA TYR A 347 14.01 -3.11 -0.77
C TYR A 347 15.08 -2.67 0.23
N LEU A 348 14.73 -1.83 1.20
CA LEU A 348 15.65 -1.43 2.28
C LEU A 348 16.09 -2.65 3.10
N ASP A 349 15.15 -3.49 3.55
CA ASP A 349 15.47 -4.72 4.30
C ASP A 349 16.29 -5.71 3.46
N ALA A 350 15.95 -5.87 2.17
CA ALA A 350 16.70 -6.72 1.27
C ALA A 350 18.14 -6.21 1.03
N PHE A 351 18.34 -4.88 0.95
CA PHE A 351 19.67 -4.27 0.92
C PHE A 351 20.43 -4.50 2.22
N LEU A 352 19.81 -4.30 3.38
CA LEU A 352 20.47 -4.52 4.68
C LEU A 352 20.91 -5.97 4.88
N LEU A 353 20.16 -6.94 4.34
CA LEU A 353 20.47 -8.36 4.43
C LEU A 353 21.50 -8.84 3.41
N SER A 354 21.46 -8.32 2.17
CA SER A 354 22.30 -8.79 1.07
C SER A 354 23.53 -7.93 0.82
N ARG A 355 23.47 -6.66 1.21
CA ARG A 355 24.41 -5.57 0.86
C ARG A 355 24.57 -5.38 -0.65
N ASP A 356 23.56 -5.76 -1.43
CA ASP A 356 23.53 -5.63 -2.88
C ASP A 356 23.26 -4.16 -3.30
N ALA A 357 24.22 -3.56 -4.01
CA ALA A 357 24.15 -2.17 -4.45
C ALA A 357 23.00 -1.91 -5.45
N GLU A 358 22.55 -2.94 -6.20
CA GLU A 358 21.40 -2.81 -7.10
C GLU A 358 20.12 -2.54 -6.31
N LEU A 359 19.95 -3.21 -5.17
CA LEU A 359 18.79 -3.00 -4.30
C LEU A 359 18.83 -1.63 -3.62
N LEU A 360 20.04 -1.16 -3.22
CA LEU A 360 20.20 0.20 -2.72
C LEU A 360 19.86 1.25 -3.79
N GLY A 361 20.23 1.01 -5.05
CA GLY A 361 19.83 1.88 -6.16
C GLY A 361 18.31 2.04 -6.25
N VAL A 362 17.55 0.94 -6.06
CA VAL A 362 16.08 0.97 -6.03
C VAL A 362 15.52 1.70 -4.82
N VAL A 363 16.19 1.63 -3.65
CA VAL A 363 15.81 2.43 -2.47
C VAL A 363 15.88 3.93 -2.79
N TYR A 364 16.94 4.39 -3.45
CA TYR A 364 17.06 5.79 -3.88
C TYR A 364 16.04 6.17 -4.96
N ASP A 365 15.79 5.26 -5.90
CA ASP A 365 14.80 5.44 -6.96
C ASP A 365 13.39 5.70 -6.39
N ILE A 366 12.89 4.77 -5.56
CA ILE A 366 11.57 4.90 -4.95
C ILE A 366 11.52 6.12 -4.03
N SER A 367 12.56 6.37 -3.24
CA SER A 367 12.59 7.55 -2.35
C SER A 367 12.53 8.85 -3.15
N THR A 368 13.19 8.91 -4.31
CA THR A 368 13.11 10.05 -5.23
C THR A 368 11.68 10.21 -5.73
N TYR A 369 11.07 9.16 -6.29
CA TYR A 369 9.68 9.19 -6.75
C TYR A 369 8.70 9.73 -5.69
N LEU A 370 8.79 9.25 -4.45
CA LEU A 370 7.94 9.72 -3.35
C LEU A 370 8.16 11.20 -3.04
N THR A 371 9.40 11.68 -3.08
CA THR A 371 9.79 13.03 -2.66
C THR A 371 9.77 14.09 -3.77
N THR A 372 9.61 13.67 -5.03
CA THR A 372 9.46 14.57 -6.18
C THR A 372 8.06 14.54 -6.76
N ASP A 373 7.58 13.35 -7.11
CA ASP A 373 6.44 13.17 -8.01
C ASP A 373 5.12 13.11 -7.27
N LEU A 374 5.12 12.49 -6.10
CA LEU A 374 3.94 12.39 -5.23
C LEU A 374 3.93 13.41 -4.09
N ALA A 375 5.01 14.17 -3.88
CA ALA A 375 5.08 15.10 -2.75
C ALA A 375 4.13 16.30 -2.92
N HIS A 376 3.29 16.54 -1.92
CA HIS A 376 2.49 17.76 -1.84
C HIS A 376 3.34 18.90 -1.22
N PRO A 377 3.36 20.12 -1.82
CA PRO A 377 4.25 21.20 -1.36
C PRO A 377 4.05 21.67 0.08
N ALA A 378 2.87 21.45 0.68
CA ALA A 378 2.61 21.79 2.08
C ALA A 378 2.85 20.62 3.05
N GLY A 379 3.36 19.48 2.55
CA GLY A 379 3.47 18.22 3.28
C GLY A 379 2.40 17.22 2.86
N GLY A 380 2.71 15.93 3.04
CA GLY A 380 1.91 14.79 2.60
C GLY A 380 2.26 14.31 1.19
N PHE A 381 1.68 13.18 0.80
CA PHE A 381 1.88 12.53 -0.48
C PHE A 381 0.55 12.26 -1.17
N TYR A 382 0.49 12.54 -2.46
CA TYR A 382 -0.63 12.25 -3.36
C TYR A 382 -0.81 10.74 -3.54
N SER A 383 -2.02 10.33 -3.92
CA SER A 383 -2.44 8.93 -3.84
C SER A 383 -1.91 8.08 -5.00
N SER A 384 -1.88 8.62 -6.22
CA SER A 384 -1.45 7.90 -7.41
C SER A 384 -1.15 8.77 -8.64
N GLU A 385 -0.49 8.17 -9.64
CA GLU A 385 -0.43 8.63 -11.03
C GLU A 385 -1.27 7.71 -11.94
N ASP A 386 -2.01 8.33 -12.86
CA ASP A 386 -2.86 7.66 -13.85
C ASP A 386 -2.07 6.70 -14.75
N ALA A 387 -2.66 5.55 -15.10
CA ALA A 387 -2.10 4.66 -16.10
C ALA A 387 -2.13 5.30 -17.51
N ASP A 388 -3.13 6.14 -17.74
CA ASP A 388 -3.44 6.71 -19.04
C ASP A 388 -2.95 8.16 -19.15
N SER A 389 -2.33 8.49 -20.27
CA SER A 389 -1.98 9.89 -20.59
C SER A 389 -2.16 10.21 -22.07
N LEU A 390 -2.16 11.50 -22.40
CA LEU A 390 -2.14 11.92 -23.80
C LEU A 390 -0.77 11.63 -24.39
N TYR A 391 -0.75 11.05 -25.58
CA TYR A 391 0.51 10.79 -26.28
C TYR A 391 1.23 12.10 -26.64
N ARG A 392 0.49 13.14 -27.08
CA ARG A 392 1.01 14.48 -27.35
C ARG A 392 0.08 15.57 -26.83
N LYS A 393 0.66 16.75 -26.59
CA LYS A 393 -0.10 17.96 -26.26
C LYS A 393 -1.08 18.28 -27.39
N GLY A 394 -2.37 18.30 -27.08
CA GLY A 394 -3.45 18.57 -28.02
C GLY A 394 -4.19 17.34 -28.56
N ASP A 395 -3.74 16.13 -28.22
CA ASP A 395 -4.54 14.93 -28.45
C ASP A 395 -5.80 14.96 -27.58
N THR A 396 -6.86 14.30 -28.05
CA THR A 396 -8.16 14.22 -27.35
C THR A 396 -8.38 12.91 -26.62
N GLU A 397 -7.62 11.88 -26.96
CA GLU A 397 -7.74 10.53 -26.41
C GLU A 397 -6.47 10.16 -25.66
N LYS A 398 -6.63 9.71 -24.43
CA LYS A 398 -5.55 9.11 -23.66
C LYS A 398 -5.33 7.67 -24.11
N ARG A 399 -4.11 7.18 -23.89
CA ARG A 399 -3.73 5.78 -24.09
C ARG A 399 -2.99 5.26 -22.87
N GLU A 400 -3.12 3.98 -22.60
CA GLU A 400 -2.34 3.34 -21.55
C GLU A 400 -0.85 3.50 -21.80
N GLY A 401 -0.10 3.90 -20.77
CA GLY A 401 1.35 3.88 -20.81
C GLY A 401 2.00 4.93 -21.72
N ALA A 402 1.23 5.82 -22.37
CA ALA A 402 1.73 6.75 -23.40
C ALA A 402 2.89 7.64 -22.94
N PHE A 403 2.94 7.97 -21.64
CA PHE A 403 4.05 8.70 -21.03
C PHE A 403 5.34 7.88 -20.90
N TYR A 404 5.23 6.56 -20.79
CA TYR A 404 6.31 5.65 -20.38
C TYR A 404 6.94 4.86 -21.54
N VAL A 405 6.17 4.56 -22.59
CA VAL A 405 6.61 3.69 -23.69
C VAL A 405 7.33 4.43 -24.81
N TRP A 406 8.13 3.73 -25.62
CA TRP A 406 8.97 4.35 -26.65
C TRP A 406 8.89 3.63 -27.99
N THR A 407 8.71 4.38 -29.08
CA THR A 407 8.99 3.83 -30.41
C THR A 407 10.50 3.78 -30.64
N LYS A 408 10.97 2.78 -31.40
CA LYS A 408 12.38 2.67 -31.80
C LYS A 408 12.93 3.97 -32.40
N ARG A 409 12.16 4.57 -33.31
CA ARG A 409 12.53 5.81 -34.01
C ARG A 409 12.66 6.99 -33.06
N GLU A 410 11.77 7.13 -32.08
CA GLU A 410 11.89 8.18 -31.06
C GLU A 410 13.14 7.97 -30.21
N PHE A 411 13.39 6.73 -29.80
CA PHE A 411 14.56 6.33 -29.03
C PHE A 411 15.88 6.69 -29.77
N GLU A 412 15.96 6.38 -31.07
CA GLU A 412 17.06 6.76 -31.96
C GLU A 412 17.25 8.28 -32.09
N ASN A 413 16.15 9.02 -32.24
CA ASN A 413 16.21 10.47 -32.37
C ASN A 413 16.74 11.16 -31.10
N VAL A 414 16.40 10.63 -29.92
CA VAL A 414 16.83 11.21 -28.63
C VAL A 414 18.29 10.87 -28.34
N LEU A 415 18.70 9.62 -28.57
CA LEU A 415 20.01 9.11 -28.15
C LEU A 415 21.10 9.28 -29.21
N GLY A 416 20.72 9.36 -30.48
CA GLY A 416 21.65 9.40 -31.61
C GLY A 416 22.32 8.05 -31.91
N SER A 417 22.96 7.97 -33.07
CA SER A 417 23.40 6.70 -33.67
C SER A 417 24.55 5.97 -32.96
N GLN A 418 25.21 6.60 -31.99
CA GLN A 418 26.30 5.98 -31.22
C GLN A 418 25.79 5.34 -29.91
N THR A 419 24.93 6.06 -29.19
CA THR A 419 24.39 5.65 -27.88
C THR A 419 23.23 4.68 -28.03
N GLU A 420 22.37 4.90 -29.04
CA GLU A 420 21.14 4.14 -29.20
C GLU A 420 21.34 2.62 -29.25
N PRO A 421 22.28 2.05 -30.04
CA PRO A 421 22.40 0.59 -30.13
C PRO A 421 22.73 -0.07 -28.80
N ILE A 422 23.50 0.62 -27.95
CA ILE A 422 23.89 0.15 -26.62
C ILE A 422 22.68 0.17 -25.69
N LEU A 423 21.93 1.28 -25.67
CA LEU A 423 20.74 1.40 -24.81
C LEU A 423 19.59 0.49 -25.27
N SER A 424 19.45 0.25 -26.56
CA SER A 424 18.47 -0.71 -27.07
C SER A 424 18.79 -2.13 -26.64
N ALA A 425 20.07 -2.52 -26.67
CA ALA A 425 20.51 -3.82 -26.15
C ALA A 425 20.40 -3.91 -24.61
N PHE A 426 20.51 -2.77 -23.91
CA PHE A 426 20.32 -2.70 -22.46
C PHE A 426 18.84 -2.85 -22.06
N PHE A 427 17.94 -2.11 -22.72
CA PHE A 427 16.52 -1.97 -22.35
C PHE A 427 15.54 -2.84 -23.15
N ASN A 428 16.03 -3.76 -23.99
CA ASN A 428 15.19 -4.61 -24.84
C ASN A 428 14.35 -3.82 -25.86
N VAL A 429 14.92 -2.78 -26.48
CA VAL A 429 14.19 -1.96 -27.47
C VAL A 429 14.30 -2.58 -28.87
N SER A 430 13.15 -2.91 -29.43
CA SER A 430 12.93 -3.57 -30.71
C SER A 430 12.34 -2.60 -31.75
N GLY A 431 12.59 -2.90 -33.04
CA GLY A 431 12.08 -2.11 -34.16
C GLY A 431 10.56 -2.15 -34.34
N HIS A 432 9.90 -3.23 -33.89
CA HIS A 432 8.46 -3.44 -33.98
C HIS A 432 7.77 -3.43 -32.60
N GLY A 433 8.41 -2.79 -31.62
CA GLY A 433 7.97 -2.86 -30.23
C GLY A 433 8.35 -4.18 -29.55
N ASN A 434 8.14 -4.26 -28.24
CA ASN A 434 8.47 -5.44 -27.42
C ASN A 434 7.27 -5.95 -26.60
N VAL A 435 6.07 -5.50 -26.95
CA VAL A 435 4.81 -5.99 -26.41
C VAL A 435 4.20 -6.98 -27.39
N GLU A 436 3.91 -8.19 -26.92
CA GLU A 436 3.27 -9.23 -27.73
C GLU A 436 1.80 -8.85 -28.02
N PRO A 437 1.29 -9.07 -29.26
CA PRO A 437 -0.07 -8.68 -29.65
C PRO A 437 -1.18 -9.25 -28.76
N GLU A 438 -0.98 -10.42 -28.15
CA GLU A 438 -1.97 -11.03 -27.26
C GLU A 438 -2.17 -10.25 -25.95
N ASN A 439 -1.22 -9.37 -25.59
CA ASN A 439 -1.31 -8.51 -24.42
C ASN A 439 -1.73 -7.07 -24.76
N ASP A 440 -2.08 -6.78 -26.02
CA ASP A 440 -2.45 -5.45 -26.51
C ASP A 440 -3.85 -5.47 -27.15
N ALA A 441 -4.87 -5.80 -26.35
CA ALA A 441 -6.24 -5.99 -26.83
C ALA A 441 -6.88 -4.72 -27.44
N HIS A 442 -6.30 -3.54 -27.20
CA HIS A 442 -6.80 -2.24 -27.67
C HIS A 442 -5.84 -1.54 -28.65
N ASP A 443 -4.83 -2.24 -29.19
CA ASP A 443 -3.81 -1.72 -30.11
C ASP A 443 -3.09 -0.44 -29.59
N GLU A 444 -2.91 -0.34 -28.27
CA GLU A 444 -2.28 0.81 -27.60
C GLU A 444 -0.74 0.75 -27.66
N PHE A 445 -0.17 -0.45 -27.81
CA PHE A 445 1.27 -0.71 -27.76
C PHE A 445 1.90 -1.09 -29.11
N LEU A 446 1.19 -0.88 -30.22
CA LEU A 446 1.72 -1.11 -31.56
C LEU A 446 3.02 -0.30 -31.80
N ASP A 447 4.11 -1.00 -32.17
CA ASP A 447 5.47 -0.46 -32.32
C ASP A 447 6.07 0.21 -31.05
N GLN A 448 5.47 -0.01 -29.88
CA GLN A 448 5.91 0.55 -28.61
C GLN A 448 6.83 -0.40 -27.84
N ASN A 449 7.78 0.18 -27.12
CA ASN A 449 8.70 -0.55 -26.26
C ASN A 449 8.52 -0.12 -24.81
N VAL A 450 8.31 -1.10 -23.93
CA VAL A 450 8.44 -0.96 -22.48
C VAL A 450 9.89 -1.26 -22.12
N LEU A 451 10.56 -0.32 -21.44
CA LEU A 451 11.98 -0.50 -21.14
C LEU A 451 12.16 -1.54 -20.04
N ALA A 452 13.00 -2.55 -20.28
CA ALA A 452 13.35 -3.57 -19.28
C ALA A 452 14.84 -3.93 -19.41
N ILE A 453 15.55 -4.01 -18.28
CA ILE A 453 16.98 -4.32 -18.25
C ILE A 453 17.20 -5.81 -18.56
N VAL A 454 17.71 -6.10 -19.75
CA VAL A 454 17.99 -7.47 -20.22
C VAL A 454 19.48 -7.79 -20.36
N SER A 455 20.35 -6.79 -20.25
CA SER A 455 21.81 -6.94 -20.35
C SER A 455 22.54 -6.18 -19.24
N THR A 456 23.68 -6.70 -18.78
CA THR A 456 24.54 -6.00 -17.81
C THR A 456 25.54 -5.09 -18.52
N PRO A 457 26.07 -4.04 -17.85
CA PRO A 457 27.14 -3.21 -18.41
C PRO A 457 28.35 -4.03 -18.88
N SER A 458 28.77 -5.04 -18.10
CA SER A 458 29.88 -5.94 -18.47
C SER A 458 29.62 -6.76 -19.74
N ALA A 459 28.38 -7.26 -19.92
CA ALA A 459 28.01 -7.99 -21.13
C ALA A 459 28.03 -7.08 -22.37
N LEU A 460 27.49 -5.86 -22.22
CA LEU A 460 27.49 -4.85 -23.28
C LEU A 460 28.91 -4.38 -23.61
N ALA A 461 29.77 -4.19 -22.62
CA ALA A 461 31.18 -3.84 -22.82
C ALA A 461 31.88 -4.87 -23.72
N SER A 462 31.62 -6.15 -23.46
CA SER A 462 32.11 -7.27 -24.27
C SER A 462 31.52 -7.27 -25.69
N GLN A 463 30.21 -7.05 -25.82
CA GLN A 463 29.49 -7.04 -27.10
C GLN A 463 29.94 -5.90 -28.02
N PHE A 464 30.14 -4.70 -27.47
CA PHE A 464 30.48 -3.49 -28.23
C PHE A 464 31.98 -3.19 -28.28
N GLY A 465 32.82 -3.99 -27.62
CA GLY A 465 34.27 -3.80 -27.60
C GLY A 465 34.70 -2.52 -26.85
N MET A 466 33.99 -2.19 -25.79
CA MET A 466 34.16 -0.97 -24.99
C MET A 466 34.60 -1.29 -23.57
N LYS A 467 35.03 -0.28 -22.81
CA LYS A 467 35.25 -0.43 -21.37
C LYS A 467 33.92 -0.41 -20.62
N GLU A 468 33.82 -1.16 -19.54
CA GLU A 468 32.58 -1.24 -18.74
C GLU A 468 32.20 0.13 -18.15
N GLU A 469 33.18 0.91 -17.70
CA GLU A 469 32.94 2.26 -17.16
C GLU A 469 32.38 3.22 -18.23
N GLU A 470 32.76 3.01 -19.50
CA GLU A 470 32.24 3.78 -20.62
C GLU A 470 30.77 3.42 -20.91
N VAL A 471 30.43 2.12 -20.86
CA VAL A 471 29.03 1.67 -20.99
C VAL A 471 28.16 2.20 -19.86
N VAL A 472 28.65 2.16 -18.61
CA VAL A 472 27.93 2.71 -17.46
C VAL A 472 27.66 4.21 -17.65
N ARG A 473 28.66 4.97 -18.11
CA ARG A 473 28.49 6.40 -18.43
C ARG A 473 27.43 6.60 -19.52
N ILE A 474 27.49 5.82 -20.59
CA ILE A 474 26.54 5.89 -21.71
C ILE A 474 25.10 5.59 -21.24
N ILE A 475 24.90 4.57 -20.40
CA ILE A 475 23.58 4.25 -19.83
C ILE A 475 23.08 5.43 -19.00
N LYS A 476 23.92 6.02 -18.14
CA LYS A 476 23.54 7.15 -17.28
C LYS A 476 23.15 8.38 -18.11
N GLU A 477 24.01 8.80 -19.02
CA GLU A 477 23.76 9.96 -19.89
C GLU A 477 22.53 9.74 -20.78
N GLY A 478 22.35 8.51 -21.29
CA GLY A 478 21.20 8.14 -22.09
C GLY A 478 19.88 8.16 -21.31
N LYS A 479 19.85 7.64 -20.07
CA LYS A 479 18.68 7.78 -19.18
C LYS A 479 18.32 9.25 -18.97
N GLN A 480 19.31 10.11 -18.71
CA GLN A 480 19.10 11.54 -18.52
C GLN A 480 18.56 12.22 -19.80
N ALA A 481 19.06 11.84 -20.98
CA ALA A 481 18.58 12.35 -22.25
C ALA A 481 17.12 11.95 -22.52
N LEU A 482 16.76 10.69 -22.24
CA LEU A 482 15.38 10.19 -22.33
C LEU A 482 14.46 10.95 -21.37
N LEU A 483 14.87 11.12 -20.11
CA LEU A 483 14.11 11.88 -19.11
C LEU A 483 13.88 13.33 -19.59
N SER A 484 14.94 14.01 -20.00
CA SER A 484 14.86 15.40 -20.47
C SER A 484 13.96 15.57 -21.69
N HIS A 485 13.93 14.59 -22.59
CA HIS A 485 13.00 14.56 -23.72
C HIS A 485 11.56 14.30 -23.27
N ARG A 486 11.35 13.31 -22.39
CA ARG A 486 10.04 12.96 -21.84
C ARG A 486 9.36 14.14 -21.17
N GLU A 487 10.05 14.82 -20.25
CA GLU A 487 9.52 15.98 -19.52
C GLU A 487 9.20 17.18 -20.43
N ARG A 488 9.91 17.32 -21.55
CA ARG A 488 9.68 18.42 -22.51
C ARG A 488 8.49 18.17 -23.42
N GLU A 489 8.42 16.96 -24.00
CA GLU A 489 7.53 16.66 -25.12
C GLU A 489 6.23 15.97 -24.72
N ARG A 490 6.23 15.14 -23.67
CA ARG A 490 5.09 14.29 -23.32
C ARG A 490 4.15 14.96 -22.33
N VAL A 491 2.90 14.50 -22.30
CA VAL A 491 1.93 14.89 -21.29
C VAL A 491 2.02 13.90 -20.15
N ARG A 492 2.33 14.43 -18.96
CA ARG A 492 2.40 13.64 -17.75
C ARG A 492 1.03 13.03 -17.41
N PRO A 493 0.97 11.80 -16.87
CA PRO A 493 -0.27 11.25 -16.37
C PRO A 493 -0.87 12.14 -15.29
N ALA A 494 -2.20 12.11 -15.16
CA ALA A 494 -2.86 12.90 -14.14
C ALA A 494 -2.50 12.38 -12.75
N LEU A 495 -2.26 13.29 -11.81
CA LEU A 495 -2.13 12.95 -10.40
C LEU A 495 -3.52 12.85 -9.78
N ASP A 496 -3.76 11.78 -9.02
CA ASP A 496 -4.82 11.78 -8.03
C ASP A 496 -4.29 12.49 -6.78
N ASP A 497 -4.61 13.78 -6.67
CA ASP A 497 -4.07 14.72 -5.70
C ASP A 497 -4.70 14.58 -4.29
N LYS A 498 -5.38 13.46 -4.01
CA LYS A 498 -5.85 13.11 -2.67
C LYS A 498 -4.67 12.73 -1.78
N ILE A 499 -4.68 13.21 -0.54
CA ILE A 499 -3.81 12.72 0.53
C ILE A 499 -4.65 11.76 1.38
N VAL A 500 -4.36 10.46 1.29
CA VAL A 500 -5.02 9.39 2.05
C VAL A 500 -4.18 9.03 3.27
N VAL A 501 -4.76 9.09 4.47
CA VAL A 501 -4.02 8.95 5.73
C VAL A 501 -3.34 7.59 5.85
N SER A 502 -4.05 6.49 5.60
CA SER A 502 -3.49 5.14 5.69
C SER A 502 -2.22 4.97 4.83
N TRP A 503 -2.26 5.44 3.58
CA TRP A 503 -1.13 5.29 2.64
C TRP A 503 0.04 6.21 2.97
N ASN A 504 -0.25 7.42 3.45
CA ASN A 504 0.77 8.33 3.95
C ASN A 504 1.45 7.78 5.22
N GLY A 505 0.72 7.06 6.08
CA GLY A 505 1.30 6.36 7.24
C GLY A 505 2.43 5.40 6.84
N ILE A 506 2.20 4.59 5.80
CA ILE A 506 3.23 3.69 5.25
C ILE A 506 4.41 4.49 4.71
N ALA A 507 4.16 5.55 3.93
CA ALA A 507 5.21 6.38 3.34
C ALA A 507 6.08 7.09 4.40
N ILE A 508 5.45 7.61 5.48
CA ILE A 508 6.14 8.21 6.62
C ILE A 508 7.11 7.21 7.24
N GLY A 509 6.64 5.98 7.54
CA GLY A 509 7.50 4.94 8.10
C GLY A 509 8.65 4.55 7.17
N ALA A 510 8.36 4.41 5.87
CA ALA A 510 9.34 4.00 4.87
C ALA A 510 10.47 5.03 4.69
N LEU A 511 10.14 6.31 4.59
CA LEU A 511 11.12 7.39 4.48
C LEU A 511 11.86 7.63 5.79
N ALA A 512 11.18 7.53 6.94
CA ALA A 512 11.84 7.67 8.24
C ALA A 512 12.92 6.60 8.45
N ARG A 513 12.58 5.33 8.19
CA ARG A 513 13.53 4.23 8.24
C ARG A 513 14.65 4.38 7.23
N THR A 514 14.33 4.74 5.99
CA THR A 514 15.33 4.93 4.94
C THR A 514 16.32 6.02 5.33
N GLY A 515 15.82 7.18 5.80
CA GLY A 515 16.65 8.29 6.27
C GLY A 515 17.58 7.90 7.41
N ALA A 516 17.08 7.16 8.40
CA ALA A 516 17.89 6.65 9.51
C ALA A 516 19.03 5.72 9.04
N VAL A 517 18.74 4.80 8.12
CA VAL A 517 19.76 3.88 7.55
C VAL A 517 20.82 4.63 6.75
N VAL A 518 20.40 5.49 5.81
CA VAL A 518 21.35 6.12 4.88
C VAL A 518 22.17 7.22 5.53
N LYS A 519 21.75 7.78 6.66
CA LYS A 519 22.50 8.79 7.44
C LYS A 519 23.97 8.43 7.65
N GLY A 520 24.29 7.15 7.84
CA GLY A 520 25.66 6.68 8.04
C GLY A 520 26.57 6.81 6.81
N PHE A 521 26.03 7.02 5.60
CA PHE A 521 26.82 7.08 4.36
C PHE A 521 26.33 8.10 3.31
N ASP A 522 25.11 8.63 3.44
CA ASP A 522 24.51 9.72 2.65
C ASP A 522 23.65 10.63 3.56
N PRO A 523 24.28 11.51 4.35
CA PRO A 523 23.57 12.36 5.29
C PRO A 523 22.68 13.42 4.63
N ILE A 524 22.96 13.81 3.39
CA ILE A 524 22.17 14.81 2.67
C ILE A 524 20.81 14.19 2.30
N LYS A 525 20.82 12.98 1.72
CA LYS A 525 19.58 12.25 1.44
C LYS A 525 18.84 11.84 2.72
N ALA A 526 19.57 11.52 3.79
CA ALA A 526 18.97 11.25 5.08
C ALA A 526 18.12 12.42 5.60
N GLU A 527 18.68 13.63 5.57
CA GLU A 527 17.97 14.85 6.00
C GLU A 527 16.75 15.13 5.11
N GLU A 528 16.89 14.97 3.80
CA GLU A 528 15.80 15.12 2.84
C GLU A 528 14.62 14.17 3.17
N TYR A 529 14.89 12.88 3.29
CA TYR A 529 13.84 11.87 3.52
C TYR A 529 13.16 12.04 4.88
N LEU A 530 13.93 12.33 5.94
CA LEU A 530 13.36 12.58 7.26
C LEU A 530 12.50 13.84 7.28
N ARG A 531 12.91 14.91 6.57
CA ARG A 531 12.12 16.13 6.45
C ARG A 531 10.76 15.85 5.82
N PHE A 532 10.72 15.13 4.69
CA PHE A 532 9.46 14.76 4.03
C PHE A 532 8.55 13.90 4.93
N ALA A 533 9.11 12.94 5.68
CA ALA A 533 8.34 12.14 6.64
C ALA A 533 7.73 13.00 7.76
N ILE A 534 8.50 13.94 8.31
CA ILE A 534 8.05 14.87 9.36
C ILE A 534 6.96 15.82 8.83
N GLU A 535 7.15 16.39 7.64
CA GLU A 535 6.19 17.29 7.00
C GLU A 535 4.87 16.57 6.70
N ALA A 536 4.91 15.32 6.23
CA ALA A 536 3.72 14.51 6.01
C ALA A 536 2.96 14.19 7.31
N ALA A 537 3.66 13.77 8.37
CA ALA A 537 3.04 13.51 9.66
C ALA A 537 2.41 14.78 10.27
N THR A 538 3.11 15.91 10.14
CA THR A 538 2.62 17.23 10.60
C THR A 538 1.39 17.67 9.80
N PHE A 539 1.43 17.52 8.47
CA PHE A 539 0.31 17.86 7.60
C PHE A 539 -0.97 17.10 7.98
N ILE A 540 -0.87 15.79 8.21
CA ILE A 540 -2.01 14.96 8.64
C ILE A 540 -2.53 15.44 9.99
N LYS A 541 -1.64 15.71 10.95
CA LYS A 541 -2.03 16.19 12.28
C LYS A 541 -2.78 17.52 12.20
N ASP A 542 -2.32 18.44 11.36
CA ASP A 542 -2.88 19.79 11.30
C ASP A 542 -4.19 19.86 10.48
N ASN A 543 -4.35 18.99 9.47
CA ASN A 543 -5.45 19.10 8.51
C ASN A 543 -6.49 17.98 8.59
N LEU A 544 -6.12 16.83 9.13
CA LEU A 544 -6.93 15.61 9.12
C LEU A 544 -7.20 15.04 10.51
N TYR A 545 -6.59 15.60 11.56
CA TYR A 545 -6.88 15.22 12.93
C TYR A 545 -7.66 16.32 13.65
N ASP A 546 -8.82 15.96 14.20
CA ASP A 546 -9.59 16.86 15.07
C ASP A 546 -9.18 16.65 16.53
N GLU A 547 -8.34 17.56 17.02
CA GLU A 547 -7.84 17.53 18.40
C GLU A 547 -8.96 17.53 19.47
N SER A 548 -10.13 18.09 19.16
CA SER A 548 -11.21 18.24 20.13
C SER A 548 -12.04 16.97 20.31
N SER A 549 -12.33 16.28 19.21
CA SER A 549 -13.06 15.01 19.21
C SER A 549 -12.13 13.80 19.22
N LYS A 550 -10.82 14.02 18.99
CA LYS A 550 -9.78 13.00 18.82
C LYS A 550 -10.03 12.11 17.61
N ILE A 551 -10.77 12.59 16.61
CA ILE A 551 -11.13 11.84 15.40
C ILE A 551 -10.22 12.22 14.24
N LEU A 552 -9.70 11.21 13.55
CA LEU A 552 -8.99 11.31 12.28
C LEU A 552 -9.99 11.34 11.11
N TYR A 553 -9.65 12.01 10.03
CA TYR A 553 -10.38 12.03 8.75
C TYR A 553 -9.51 11.42 7.67
N ARG A 554 -10.12 10.63 6.79
CA ARG A 554 -9.38 9.79 5.85
C ARG A 554 -8.63 10.57 4.77
N ILE A 555 -9.25 11.63 4.25
CA ILE A 555 -8.82 12.27 3.00
C ILE A 555 -8.73 13.78 3.15
N TRP A 556 -7.63 14.32 2.63
CA TRP A 556 -7.53 15.73 2.28
C TRP A 556 -7.50 15.88 0.76
N ARG A 557 -8.33 16.78 0.24
CA ARG A 557 -8.27 17.30 -1.13
C ARG A 557 -9.05 18.59 -1.21
N GLU A 558 -8.37 19.69 -1.54
CA GLU A 558 -8.96 21.05 -1.48
C GLU A 558 -9.54 21.36 -0.08
N GLY A 559 -8.96 20.76 0.97
CA GLY A 559 -9.46 20.78 2.34
C GLY A 559 -9.82 19.39 2.88
N ARG A 560 -10.19 19.34 4.17
CA ARG A 560 -10.62 18.10 4.84
C ARG A 560 -11.88 17.53 4.19
N GLY A 561 -11.87 16.23 3.89
CA GLY A 561 -13.02 15.47 3.42
C GLY A 561 -14.03 15.18 4.54
N GLU A 562 -15.13 14.52 4.18
CA GLU A 562 -16.23 14.22 5.12
C GLU A 562 -16.13 12.83 5.75
N THR A 563 -15.41 11.89 5.12
CA THR A 563 -15.23 10.54 5.62
C THR A 563 -14.29 10.55 6.85
N GLU A 564 -14.84 10.20 8.01
CA GLU A 564 -14.04 9.89 9.21
C GLU A 564 -13.09 8.72 8.91
N GLY A 565 -11.93 8.74 9.57
CA GLY A 565 -10.88 7.74 9.41
C GLY A 565 -11.40 6.33 9.70
N LEU A 566 -10.98 5.38 8.87
CA LEU A 566 -11.27 3.96 9.01
C LEU A 566 -10.14 3.27 9.77
N ALA A 567 -10.32 2.01 10.17
CA ALA A 567 -9.36 1.35 11.05
C ALA A 567 -7.93 1.25 10.46
N ASP A 568 -7.80 1.17 9.13
CA ASP A 568 -6.53 1.19 8.38
C ASP A 568 -5.82 2.55 8.44
N ASP A 569 -6.57 3.65 8.45
CA ASP A 569 -6.01 5.01 8.62
C ASP A 569 -5.28 5.15 9.95
N TYR A 570 -5.84 4.58 11.02
CA TYR A 570 -5.17 4.53 12.32
C TYR A 570 -4.03 3.52 12.32
N ALA A 571 -4.26 2.28 11.86
CA ALA A 571 -3.25 1.22 11.92
C ALA A 571 -1.95 1.61 11.22
N PHE A 572 -2.03 2.12 9.99
CA PHE A 572 -0.84 2.41 9.20
C PHE A 572 -0.18 3.73 9.61
N LEU A 573 -0.96 4.73 10.06
CA LEU A 573 -0.38 5.96 10.62
C LEU A 573 0.35 5.69 11.93
N ILE A 574 -0.22 4.87 12.83
CA ILE A 574 0.45 4.49 14.09
C ILE A 574 1.77 3.78 13.79
N GLU A 575 1.79 2.83 12.85
CA GLU A 575 3.03 2.14 12.46
C GLU A 575 4.09 3.12 11.94
N GLY A 576 3.69 4.04 11.05
CA GLY A 576 4.56 5.09 10.52
C GLY A 576 5.08 6.05 11.60
N LEU A 577 4.25 6.41 12.59
CA LEU A 577 4.65 7.27 13.72
C LEU A 577 5.61 6.57 14.68
N LEU A 578 5.45 5.26 14.90
CA LEU A 578 6.40 4.47 15.68
C LEU A 578 7.75 4.41 14.97
N ASP A 579 7.76 4.23 13.64
CA ASP A 579 8.98 4.25 12.83
C ASP A 579 9.63 5.64 12.81
N LEU A 580 8.83 6.71 12.72
CA LEU A 580 9.29 8.10 12.79
C LEU A 580 9.87 8.43 14.17
N TYR A 581 9.26 7.94 15.25
CA TYR A 581 9.82 8.03 16.59
C TYR A 581 11.17 7.31 16.66
N GLU A 582 11.28 6.07 16.18
CA GLU A 582 12.53 5.30 16.23
C GLU A 582 13.65 5.89 15.36
N ALA A 583 13.31 6.66 14.32
CA ALA A 583 14.27 7.36 13.47
C ALA A 583 14.73 8.72 14.03
N THR A 584 13.89 9.39 14.83
CA THR A 584 14.13 10.77 15.29
C THR A 584 14.32 10.91 16.79
N PHE A 585 13.88 9.91 17.55
CA PHE A 585 13.71 9.91 19.00
C PHE A 585 12.95 11.14 19.53
N ASN A 586 12.04 11.69 18.72
CA ASN A 586 11.12 12.73 19.14
C ASN A 586 9.86 12.08 19.74
N GLU A 587 9.76 12.12 21.07
CA GLU A 587 8.69 11.48 21.83
C GLU A 587 7.27 11.98 21.50
N THR A 588 7.14 13.15 20.86
CA THR A 588 5.81 13.67 20.44
C THR A 588 5.12 12.75 19.42
N TRP A 589 5.89 12.05 18.58
CA TRP A 589 5.35 11.07 17.63
C TRP A 589 4.85 9.82 18.34
N LEU A 590 5.61 9.32 19.32
CA LEU A 590 5.20 8.17 20.14
C LEU A 590 3.96 8.50 21.00
N GLN A 591 3.91 9.72 21.56
CA GLN A 591 2.74 10.19 22.29
C GLN A 591 1.49 10.23 21.41
N TRP A 592 1.61 10.69 20.17
CA TRP A 592 0.49 10.72 19.25
C TRP A 592 0.08 9.31 18.79
N ALA A 593 1.05 8.41 18.59
CA ALA A 593 0.79 7.00 18.33
C ALA A 593 -0.01 6.33 19.47
N ASP A 594 0.35 6.58 20.74
CA ASP A 594 -0.39 6.13 21.94
C ASP A 594 -1.84 6.65 21.91
N GLU A 595 -2.04 7.95 21.64
CA GLU A 595 -3.38 8.57 21.56
C GLU A 595 -4.25 8.01 20.42
N LEU A 596 -3.67 7.85 19.24
CA LEU A 596 -4.35 7.24 18.09
C LEU A 596 -4.67 5.77 18.34
N GLN A 597 -3.79 5.02 19.02
CA GLN A 597 -4.06 3.62 19.37
C GLN A 597 -5.24 3.49 20.34
N HIS A 598 -5.35 4.37 21.35
CA HIS A 598 -6.52 4.41 22.23
C HIS A 598 -7.81 4.72 21.46
N THR A 599 -7.74 5.68 20.53
CA THR A 599 -8.87 6.04 19.67
C THR A 599 -9.29 4.86 18.78
N GLN A 600 -8.32 4.20 18.14
CA GLN A 600 -8.57 3.02 17.31
C GLN A 600 -9.24 1.90 18.12
N ILE A 601 -8.75 1.63 19.33
CA ILE A 601 -9.36 0.66 20.23
C ILE A 601 -10.80 1.06 20.55
N SER A 602 -11.06 2.32 20.88
CA SER A 602 -12.39 2.80 21.25
C SER A 602 -13.41 2.69 20.11
N LEU A 603 -13.00 2.97 18.87
CA LEU A 603 -13.91 3.04 17.72
C LEU A 603 -14.15 1.69 17.05
N PHE A 604 -13.11 0.85 16.99
CA PHE A 604 -13.08 -0.30 16.08
C PHE A 604 -12.93 -1.64 16.77
N TYR A 605 -12.37 -1.69 17.98
CA TYR A 605 -12.09 -2.96 18.65
C TYR A 605 -13.40 -3.63 19.08
N ASP A 606 -13.53 -4.89 18.69
CA ASP A 606 -14.68 -5.70 19.02
C ASP A 606 -14.52 -6.34 20.40
N THR A 607 -15.40 -5.93 21.30
CA THR A 607 -15.47 -6.43 22.68
C THR A 607 -16.63 -7.40 22.89
N GLN A 608 -17.44 -7.65 21.85
CA GLN A 608 -18.75 -8.32 21.98
C GLN A 608 -18.76 -9.73 21.41
N THR A 609 -18.09 -9.99 20.27
CA THR A 609 -18.13 -11.31 19.62
C THR A 609 -16.77 -11.97 19.62
N THR A 610 -15.84 -11.49 18.79
CA THR A 610 -14.42 -11.85 18.84
C THR A 610 -13.56 -10.63 18.95
N SER A 611 -12.36 -10.80 19.46
CA SER A 611 -11.38 -9.72 19.48
C SER A 611 -11.00 -9.25 18.06
N GLY A 612 -10.19 -8.20 17.96
CA GLY A 612 -9.78 -7.59 16.70
C GLY A 612 -10.62 -6.36 16.32
N PHE A 613 -10.28 -5.74 15.21
CA PHE A 613 -10.74 -4.43 14.79
C PHE A 613 -11.63 -4.54 13.55
N PHE A 614 -12.85 -4.01 13.67
CA PHE A 614 -13.71 -3.76 12.51
C PHE A 614 -13.13 -2.64 11.64
N SER A 615 -13.35 -2.69 10.33
CA SER A 615 -12.91 -1.64 9.40
C SER A 615 -13.59 -0.29 9.64
N THR A 616 -14.81 -0.29 10.17
CA THR A 616 -15.65 0.89 10.37
C THR A 616 -16.14 1.01 11.82
N PRO A 617 -16.51 2.22 12.30
CA PRO A 617 -17.17 2.37 13.60
C PRO A 617 -18.58 1.75 13.56
N ALA A 618 -19.13 1.43 14.73
CA ALA A 618 -20.48 0.84 14.83
C ALA A 618 -21.59 1.78 14.33
N SER A 619 -21.34 3.09 14.35
CA SER A 619 -22.25 4.15 13.87
C SER A 619 -22.12 4.44 12.37
N ALA A 620 -21.26 3.73 11.63
CA ALA A 620 -21.02 4.00 10.22
C ALA A 620 -22.32 3.92 9.40
N PRO A 621 -22.73 5.00 8.70
CA PRO A 621 -23.98 5.02 7.97
C PRO A 621 -23.89 4.14 6.71
N HIS A 622 -25.00 3.49 6.38
CA HIS A 622 -25.16 2.69 5.15
C HIS A 622 -24.23 1.48 5.03
N ILE A 623 -23.71 0.97 6.15
CA ILE A 623 -22.88 -0.23 6.20
C ILE A 623 -23.73 -1.42 6.60
N ILE A 624 -23.98 -2.34 5.65
CA ILE A 624 -24.75 -3.58 5.90
C ILE A 624 -23.98 -4.67 6.63
N LEU A 625 -22.65 -4.57 6.61
CA LEU A 625 -21.72 -5.55 7.18
C LEU A 625 -20.43 -4.85 7.60
N ARG A 626 -20.08 -4.94 8.88
CA ARG A 626 -18.75 -4.51 9.37
C ARG A 626 -17.79 -5.68 9.22
N LEU A 627 -16.71 -5.46 8.48
CA LEU A 627 -15.71 -6.50 8.20
C LEU A 627 -14.52 -6.32 9.14
N LYS A 628 -13.87 -7.42 9.53
CA LYS A 628 -12.54 -7.39 10.14
C LYS A 628 -11.54 -7.83 9.09
N ASP A 629 -10.66 -6.91 8.73
CA ASP A 629 -9.68 -7.15 7.68
C ASP A 629 -8.45 -7.85 8.26
N GLY A 630 -8.31 -9.14 7.96
CA GLY A 630 -7.27 -10.02 8.46
C GLY A 630 -6.26 -10.47 7.40
N MET A 631 -6.66 -10.54 6.13
CA MET A 631 -5.80 -11.11 5.07
C MET A 631 -4.98 -10.01 4.38
N ASP A 632 -3.74 -10.31 4.06
CA ASP A 632 -2.92 -9.44 3.23
C ASP A 632 -3.45 -9.42 1.78
N THR A 633 -3.56 -8.22 1.21
CA THR A 633 -3.95 -8.00 -0.17
C THR A 633 -2.89 -7.15 -0.88
N SER A 634 -3.28 -6.15 -1.69
CA SER A 634 -2.34 -5.13 -2.16
C SER A 634 -1.84 -4.24 -1.00
N GLU A 635 -2.66 -4.12 0.05
CA GLU A 635 -2.33 -3.46 1.32
C GLU A 635 -2.10 -4.52 2.40
N PRO A 636 -1.28 -4.25 3.43
CA PRO A 636 -1.12 -5.16 4.55
C PRO A 636 -2.43 -5.28 5.35
N SER A 637 -2.58 -6.36 6.09
CA SER A 637 -3.74 -6.57 6.95
C SER A 637 -3.88 -5.47 8.01
N THR A 638 -5.07 -4.85 8.07
CA THR A 638 -5.39 -3.87 9.12
C THR A 638 -5.20 -4.46 10.53
N ASN A 639 -5.68 -5.69 10.75
CA ASN A 639 -5.56 -6.35 12.05
C ASN A 639 -4.15 -6.88 12.33
N GLY A 640 -3.43 -7.34 11.30
CA GLY A 640 -2.02 -7.75 11.41
C GLY A 640 -1.13 -6.58 11.86
N THR A 641 -1.27 -5.42 11.20
CA THR A 641 -0.55 -4.20 11.57
C THR A 641 -1.01 -3.67 12.94
N SER A 642 -2.30 -3.72 13.26
CA SER A 642 -2.78 -3.30 14.59
C SER A 642 -2.20 -4.16 15.72
N ALA A 643 -2.13 -5.49 15.53
CA ALA A 643 -1.49 -6.39 16.50
C ALA A 643 0.02 -6.08 16.66
N SER A 644 0.71 -5.78 15.56
CA SER A 644 2.13 -5.35 15.57
C SER A 644 2.31 -4.05 16.37
N ASN A 645 1.47 -3.04 16.11
CA ASN A 645 1.51 -1.76 16.83
C ASN A 645 1.26 -1.91 18.32
N LEU A 646 0.26 -2.70 18.70
CA LEU A 646 -0.06 -3.01 20.10
C LEU A 646 1.14 -3.65 20.81
N TYR A 647 1.81 -4.64 20.19
CA TYR A 647 3.02 -5.23 20.77
C TYR A 647 4.17 -4.25 20.92
N ARG A 648 4.42 -3.41 19.89
CA ARG A 648 5.46 -2.36 19.94
C ARG A 648 5.16 -1.34 21.03
N LEU A 649 3.93 -0.85 21.13
CA LEU A 649 3.50 0.09 22.18
C LEU A 649 3.57 -0.55 23.57
N SER A 650 3.18 -1.82 23.71
CA SER A 650 3.31 -2.55 24.97
C SER A 650 4.76 -2.58 25.45
N SER A 651 5.70 -2.86 24.54
CA SER A 651 7.13 -2.88 24.81
C SER A 651 7.68 -1.49 25.17
N LEU A 652 7.35 -0.46 24.37
CA LEU A 652 7.84 0.92 24.56
C LEU A 652 7.29 1.57 25.84
N LEU A 653 6.02 1.34 26.16
CA LEU A 653 5.31 2.03 27.24
C LEU A 653 5.20 1.19 28.52
N ASN A 654 5.63 -0.07 28.49
CA ASN A 654 5.44 -1.06 29.54
C ASN A 654 3.97 -1.15 29.97
N ASP A 655 3.12 -1.43 28.99
CA ASP A 655 1.66 -1.48 29.15
C ASP A 655 1.11 -2.82 28.64
N ASN A 656 0.78 -3.72 29.58
CA ASN A 656 0.36 -5.07 29.24
C ASN A 656 -1.04 -5.12 28.62
N GLU A 657 -1.88 -4.08 28.81
CA GLU A 657 -3.21 -4.04 28.17
C GLU A 657 -3.09 -4.09 26.64
N TYR A 658 -2.04 -3.48 26.09
CA TYR A 658 -1.76 -3.57 24.66
C TYR A 658 -1.32 -4.98 24.23
N ALA A 659 -0.42 -5.64 24.97
CA ALA A 659 -0.03 -7.01 24.65
C ALA A 659 -1.21 -7.98 24.74
N ASP A 660 -2.09 -7.83 25.73
CA ASP A 660 -3.29 -8.65 25.88
C ASP A 660 -4.23 -8.46 24.68
N LYS A 661 -4.47 -7.21 24.26
CA LYS A 661 -5.26 -6.92 23.06
C LYS A 661 -4.61 -7.45 21.78
N ALA A 662 -3.29 -7.41 21.67
CA ALA A 662 -2.56 -7.96 20.52
C ALA A 662 -2.79 -9.48 20.44
N LYS A 663 -2.58 -10.20 21.56
CA LYS A 663 -2.84 -11.64 21.66
C LYS A 663 -4.28 -11.98 21.28
N SER A 664 -5.26 -11.28 21.84
CA SER A 664 -6.66 -11.56 21.53
C SER A 664 -7.00 -11.21 20.07
N THR A 665 -6.42 -10.16 19.50
CA THR A 665 -6.60 -9.82 18.08
C THR A 665 -6.14 -10.96 17.18
N ILE A 666 -4.98 -11.55 17.46
CA ILE A 666 -4.43 -12.70 16.71
C ILE A 666 -5.31 -13.93 16.86
N ALA A 667 -5.74 -14.23 18.10
CA ALA A 667 -6.66 -15.34 18.38
C ALA A 667 -8.00 -15.18 17.63
N GLY A 668 -8.44 -13.94 17.37
CA GLY A 668 -9.66 -13.65 16.61
C GLY A 668 -9.64 -14.11 15.15
N PHE A 669 -8.47 -14.47 14.60
CA PHE A 669 -8.30 -14.99 13.24
C PHE A 669 -7.68 -16.40 13.24
N GLU A 670 -7.70 -17.09 14.40
CA GLU A 670 -6.97 -18.34 14.57
C GLU A 670 -7.45 -19.42 13.58
N SER A 671 -8.76 -19.53 13.36
CA SER A 671 -9.32 -20.55 12.46
C SER A 671 -8.85 -20.38 11.02
N GLU A 672 -8.85 -19.15 10.51
CA GLU A 672 -8.43 -18.84 9.14
C GLU A 672 -6.91 -18.90 8.99
N ALA A 673 -6.17 -18.44 10.00
CA ALA A 673 -4.71 -18.46 9.99
C ALA A 673 -4.15 -19.88 10.07
N LEU A 674 -4.78 -20.79 10.83
CA LEU A 674 -4.43 -22.22 10.85
C LEU A 674 -4.70 -22.88 9.49
N GLN A 675 -5.76 -22.48 8.80
CA GLN A 675 -6.13 -23.11 7.54
C GLN A 675 -5.37 -22.54 6.33
N TYR A 676 -5.02 -21.25 6.37
CA TYR A 676 -4.42 -20.51 5.26
C TYR A 676 -3.33 -19.53 5.72
N PRO A 677 -2.26 -19.99 6.41
CA PRO A 677 -1.29 -19.10 7.06
C PRO A 677 -0.60 -18.15 6.07
N TRP A 678 -0.44 -18.54 4.81
CA TRP A 678 0.15 -17.72 3.75
C TRP A 678 -0.66 -16.48 3.35
N LEU A 679 -1.93 -16.37 3.77
CA LEU A 679 -2.75 -15.16 3.58
C LEU A 679 -2.59 -14.14 4.72
N PHE A 680 -1.85 -14.50 5.79
CA PHE A 680 -1.71 -13.72 7.02
C PHE A 680 -0.22 -13.42 7.33
N ALA A 681 0.57 -13.13 6.30
CA ALA A 681 2.00 -12.85 6.42
C ALA A 681 2.31 -11.70 7.39
N SER A 682 1.46 -10.66 7.43
CA SER A 682 1.57 -9.54 8.39
C SER A 682 1.24 -9.90 9.84
N PHE A 683 0.55 -11.03 10.11
CA PHE A 683 0.34 -11.54 11.48
C PHE A 683 1.55 -12.26 12.04
N MET A 684 2.39 -12.84 11.18
CA MET A 684 3.50 -13.73 11.60
C MET A 684 4.45 -13.08 12.62
N PRO A 685 4.84 -11.80 12.51
CA PRO A 685 5.65 -11.15 13.54
C PRO A 685 4.96 -11.12 14.91
N SER A 686 3.64 -10.94 14.92
CA SER A 686 2.81 -10.90 16.12
C SER A 686 2.57 -12.29 16.71
N VAL A 687 2.52 -13.35 15.88
CA VAL A 687 2.52 -14.76 16.35
C VAL A 687 3.81 -15.05 17.11
N VAL A 688 4.97 -14.70 16.53
CA VAL A 688 6.27 -14.85 17.18
C VAL A 688 6.35 -14.06 18.49
N ALA A 689 5.92 -12.79 18.48
CA ALA A 689 5.92 -11.95 19.68
C ALA A 689 4.95 -12.46 20.77
N GLY A 690 3.83 -13.06 20.39
CA GLY A 690 2.87 -13.64 21.34
C GLY A 690 3.45 -14.81 22.14
N GLN A 691 4.34 -15.58 21.53
CA GLN A 691 4.98 -16.72 22.16
C GLN A 691 6.31 -16.39 22.85
N LEU A 692 7.15 -15.57 22.22
CA LEU A 692 8.52 -15.32 22.67
C LEU A 692 8.69 -13.96 23.38
N GLY A 693 7.67 -13.10 23.30
CA GLY A 693 7.74 -11.71 23.71
C GLY A 693 8.39 -10.81 22.65
N VAL A 694 8.30 -9.50 22.88
CA VAL A 694 8.96 -8.47 22.06
C VAL A 694 10.30 -8.14 22.70
N ARG A 695 11.37 -8.09 21.89
CA ARG A 695 12.67 -7.61 22.35
C ARG A 695 12.73 -6.09 22.30
N GLY A 696 12.75 -5.43 23.45
CA GLY A 696 12.92 -3.98 23.58
C GLY A 696 14.34 -3.61 24.02
N VAL A 697 14.92 -2.58 23.42
CA VAL A 697 16.20 -2.00 23.83
C VAL A 697 15.99 -0.56 24.27
N VAL A 698 16.46 -0.20 25.46
CA VAL A 698 16.40 1.16 25.99
C VAL A 698 17.80 1.65 26.29
N VAL A 699 18.18 2.78 25.70
CA VAL A 699 19.44 3.48 25.99
C VAL A 699 19.13 4.74 26.78
N ALA A 700 19.86 4.98 27.87
CA ALA A 700 19.74 6.18 28.70
C ALA A 700 21.09 6.89 28.86
N GLY A 701 21.12 8.18 28.53
CA GLY A 701 22.31 9.04 28.62
C GLY A 701 23.12 9.19 27.32
N GLY A 702 24.07 10.14 27.36
CA GLY A 702 25.23 10.27 26.48
C GLY A 702 25.01 10.82 25.06
N VAL A 703 25.77 11.89 24.72
CA VAL A 703 25.80 12.53 23.39
C VAL A 703 27.10 12.20 22.62
N ASP A 704 28.10 11.56 23.26
CA ASP A 704 29.42 11.33 22.64
C ASP A 704 29.97 9.90 22.86
N GLY A 705 30.26 9.20 21.75
CA GLY A 705 31.29 8.15 21.66
C GLY A 705 30.83 6.70 21.69
N VAL A 706 29.89 6.31 22.57
CA VAL A 706 29.44 4.89 22.72
C VAL A 706 27.93 4.73 22.48
N ASP A 707 27.13 5.76 22.76
CA ASP A 707 25.67 5.79 22.55
C ASP A 707 25.29 5.81 21.06
N GLY A 708 26.10 6.49 20.25
CA GLY A 708 25.95 6.50 18.80
C GLY A 708 26.06 5.11 18.20
N GLU A 709 26.90 4.22 18.77
CA GLU A 709 27.13 2.88 18.20
C GLU A 709 25.89 1.97 18.32
N ARG A 710 25.17 1.99 19.45
CA ARG A 710 23.94 1.19 19.63
C ARG A 710 22.78 1.72 18.80
N VAL A 711 22.68 3.04 18.69
CA VAL A 711 21.70 3.68 17.79
C VAL A 711 22.03 3.34 16.34
N GLU A 712 23.29 3.45 15.93
CA GLU A 712 23.75 3.12 14.58
C GLU A 712 23.58 1.63 14.26
N GLU A 713 23.82 0.73 15.23
CA GLU A 713 23.54 -0.70 15.12
C GLU A 713 22.05 -0.95 14.86
N PHE A 714 21.17 -0.30 15.62
CA PHE A 714 19.71 -0.39 15.43
C PHE A 714 19.28 0.18 14.08
N GLU A 715 19.72 1.39 13.73
CA GLU A 715 19.40 2.06 12.47
C GLU A 715 19.82 1.20 11.27
N LYS A 716 20.97 0.50 11.35
CA LYS A 716 21.51 -0.35 10.26
C LYS A 716 21.04 -1.80 10.30
N SER A 717 20.17 -2.15 11.25
CA SER A 717 19.64 -3.51 11.37
C SER A 717 18.41 -3.71 10.46
N PRO A 718 18.31 -4.84 9.74
CA PRO A 718 17.09 -5.18 9.02
C PRO A 718 15.94 -5.36 10.01
N ARG A 719 14.72 -4.95 9.65
CA ARG A 719 13.55 -5.19 10.49
C ARG A 719 13.03 -6.60 10.26
N GLY A 720 13.60 -7.52 11.02
CA GLY A 720 13.22 -8.92 11.10
C GLY A 720 11.97 -9.15 11.94
N GLY A 721 12.17 -9.37 13.24
CA GLY A 721 11.07 -9.53 14.20
C GLY A 721 10.55 -8.23 14.78
N LEU A 722 9.48 -8.30 15.58
CA LEU A 722 9.05 -7.18 16.39
C LEU A 722 10.10 -6.90 17.47
N SER A 723 10.79 -5.79 17.30
CA SER A 723 11.66 -5.20 18.30
C SER A 723 11.36 -3.72 18.42
N THR A 724 11.78 -3.14 19.54
CA THR A 724 11.62 -1.70 19.77
C THR A 724 12.92 -1.11 20.28
N PHE A 725 13.13 0.17 19.95
CA PHE A 725 14.26 0.92 20.47
C PHE A 725 13.78 2.23 21.08
N ALA A 726 14.21 2.52 22.30
CA ALA A 726 13.95 3.78 22.96
C ALA A 726 15.25 4.45 23.40
N TRP A 727 15.35 5.75 23.17
CA TRP A 727 16.46 6.56 23.66
C TRP A 727 15.96 7.63 24.62
N LEU A 728 16.41 7.55 25.87
CA LEU A 728 16.06 8.48 26.93
C LEU A 728 17.12 9.57 27.05
N LYS A 729 16.74 10.80 26.69
CA LYS A 729 17.56 11.99 26.89
C LYS A 729 17.68 12.34 28.38
N GLU A 730 18.78 13.01 28.76
CA GLU A 730 19.16 13.23 30.16
C GLU A 730 18.17 14.09 30.97
N ASP A 731 17.41 14.96 30.31
CA ASP A 731 16.50 15.95 30.89
C ASP A 731 15.10 15.42 31.25
N GLY A 732 14.86 14.11 31.07
CA GLY A 732 13.55 13.51 31.25
C GLY A 732 12.62 13.78 30.07
N GLY A 733 11.50 13.05 30.01
CA GLY A 733 10.61 13.08 28.84
C GLY A 733 9.23 12.49 29.14
N TRP A 734 8.29 12.69 28.22
CA TRP A 734 6.98 12.07 28.25
C TRP A 734 7.10 10.54 28.37
N LEU A 735 7.99 9.89 27.61
CA LEU A 735 8.18 8.44 27.63
C LEU A 735 8.59 7.95 29.03
N ARG A 736 9.55 8.64 29.66
CA ARG A 736 9.99 8.32 31.03
C ARG A 736 8.87 8.52 32.07
N SER A 737 7.94 9.44 31.83
CA SER A 737 6.79 9.67 32.70
C SER A 737 5.67 8.61 32.54
N ARG A 738 5.42 8.21 31.29
CA ARG A 738 4.40 7.25 30.83
C ARG A 738 4.80 5.81 31.15
N ASN A 739 6.08 5.46 30.95
CA ASN A 739 6.63 4.14 31.25
C ASN A 739 7.19 4.09 32.68
N ARG A 740 6.56 3.29 33.55
CA ARG A 740 6.92 3.20 34.97
C ARG A 740 8.30 2.59 35.22
N LEU A 741 8.76 1.67 34.36
CA LEU A 741 10.06 1.02 34.50
C LEU A 741 11.21 1.99 34.27
N LEU A 742 11.00 3.01 33.43
CA LEU A 742 12.05 3.93 33.00
C LEU A 742 12.23 5.12 33.95
N ARG A 743 11.33 5.31 34.92
CA ARG A 743 11.36 6.47 35.85
C ARG A 743 12.69 6.63 36.56
N ASP A 744 13.28 5.54 37.02
CA ASP A 744 14.57 5.53 37.74
C ASP A 744 15.75 5.11 36.84
N PHE A 745 15.48 4.86 35.55
CA PHE A 745 16.48 4.52 34.55
C PHE A 745 17.04 5.78 33.88
N ALA A 746 18.03 6.38 34.53
CA ALA A 746 18.82 7.50 33.98
C ALA A 746 20.29 7.10 33.81
N GLY A 747 20.95 7.71 32.83
CA GLY A 747 22.41 7.68 32.72
C GLY A 747 23.05 8.19 34.03
N ARG A 748 24.16 7.59 34.45
CA ARG A 748 24.94 8.03 35.62
C ARG A 748 26.35 8.40 35.17
N ASP A 749 26.89 9.47 35.75
CA ASP A 749 28.31 9.85 35.62
C ASP A 749 28.81 9.98 34.17
N GLY A 750 27.96 10.48 33.25
CA GLY A 750 28.30 10.67 31.84
C GLY A 750 28.47 9.38 31.03
N LYS A 751 27.95 8.24 31.53
CA LYS A 751 27.98 6.94 30.85
C LYS A 751 26.58 6.48 30.45
N ALA A 752 26.48 6.01 29.21
CA ALA A 752 25.39 5.23 28.65
C ALA A 752 24.96 4.09 29.59
N ARG A 753 23.66 3.88 29.73
CA ARG A 753 23.09 2.62 30.26
C ARG A 753 22.23 1.99 29.20
N VAL A 754 22.41 0.69 28.97
CA VAL A 754 21.61 -0.09 28.02
C VAL A 754 20.81 -1.12 28.80
N MET A 755 19.49 -1.10 28.62
CA MET A 755 18.57 -2.11 29.14
C MET A 755 17.99 -2.89 27.98
N VAL A 756 18.05 -4.22 28.06
CA VAL A 756 17.42 -5.13 27.11
C VAL A 756 16.28 -5.85 27.83
N CYS A 757 15.06 -5.68 27.31
CA CYS A 757 13.84 -6.30 27.81
C CYS A 757 13.41 -7.40 26.84
N GLU A 758 13.34 -8.65 27.31
CA GLU A 758 12.95 -9.81 26.51
C GLU A 758 12.31 -10.88 27.42
N GLY A 759 11.28 -11.58 26.93
CA GLY A 759 10.61 -12.64 27.70
C GLY A 759 10.04 -12.18 29.06
N GLY A 760 9.61 -10.91 29.16
CA GLY A 760 9.08 -10.34 30.41
C GLY A 760 10.15 -9.97 31.45
N VAL A 761 11.44 -10.04 31.10
CA VAL A 761 12.56 -9.69 31.99
C VAL A 761 13.38 -8.58 31.35
N CYS A 762 13.72 -7.54 32.12
CA CYS A 762 14.62 -6.49 31.70
C CYS A 762 15.97 -6.62 32.40
N ILE A 763 17.05 -6.61 31.61
CA ILE A 763 18.43 -6.79 32.08
C ILE A 763 19.27 -5.59 31.63
N GLU A 764 20.03 -5.01 32.55
CA GLU A 764 21.00 -3.97 32.22
C GLU A 764 22.33 -4.57 31.76
N GLU A 765 22.85 -4.11 30.61
CA GLU A 765 24.16 -4.49 30.10
C GLU A 765 25.27 -3.65 30.75
N GLY A 766 26.41 -4.26 31.09
CA GLY A 766 27.62 -3.53 31.48
C GLY A 766 27.94 -3.40 32.99
N VAL A 767 27.11 -3.93 33.90
CA VAL A 767 27.50 -4.10 35.33
C VAL A 767 28.37 -5.37 35.48
N LEU A 768 29.63 -5.31 35.05
CA LEU A 768 30.63 -6.36 35.27
C LEU A 768 31.48 -6.03 36.50
N GLY A 769 30.99 -6.46 37.67
CA GLY A 769 31.73 -6.35 38.92
C GLY A 769 30.99 -6.77 40.19
N GLY A 770 30.07 -7.74 40.12
CA GLY A 770 29.39 -8.30 41.30
C GLY A 770 27.88 -8.28 41.17
N GLU A 771 27.28 -9.48 41.18
CA GLU A 771 25.84 -9.79 41.21
C GLU A 771 24.98 -9.21 40.06
N ARG A 772 24.38 -10.12 39.28
CA ARG A 772 23.37 -9.78 38.26
C ARG A 772 22.13 -9.23 39.00
N GLU A 773 21.85 -7.94 38.88
CA GLU A 773 20.63 -7.36 39.41
C GLU A 773 19.49 -7.59 38.40
N VAL A 774 18.58 -8.52 38.71
CA VAL A 774 17.39 -8.78 37.90
C VAL A 774 16.32 -7.76 38.28
N VAL A 775 15.95 -6.88 37.35
CA VAL A 775 14.81 -5.97 37.53
C VAL A 775 13.56 -6.72 37.06
N MET A 776 12.85 -7.33 38.01
CA MET A 776 11.62 -8.09 37.74
C MET A 776 10.44 -7.13 37.48
N ALA A 777 9.76 -7.27 36.35
CA ALA A 777 8.40 -6.75 36.20
C ALA A 777 7.43 -7.67 36.97
N GLY A 778 6.65 -7.15 37.93
CA GLY A 778 5.66 -7.97 38.71
C GLY A 778 4.50 -8.49 37.85
N THR A 779 3.62 -9.41 38.26
CA THR A 779 3.38 -10.21 39.48
C THR A 779 3.63 -11.70 39.23
N ALA A 780 3.96 -12.46 40.28
CA ALA A 780 4.25 -13.90 40.23
C ALA A 780 3.07 -14.76 39.73
N ALA A 781 3.07 -15.14 38.45
CA ALA A 781 2.24 -16.23 37.94
C ALA A 781 2.93 -17.09 36.87
N ASP A 782 3.82 -16.54 36.01
CA ASP A 782 4.36 -17.30 34.86
C ASP A 782 5.84 -17.71 34.94
N ALA A 783 6.41 -17.76 36.14
CA ALA A 783 7.81 -18.15 36.33
C ALA A 783 8.02 -19.68 36.30
N SER A 784 7.72 -20.36 35.19
CA SER A 784 8.25 -21.72 34.97
C SER A 784 8.39 -22.10 33.50
N ARG A 785 9.43 -21.59 32.83
CA ARG A 785 10.24 -22.30 31.81
C ARG A 785 11.31 -21.36 31.27
N ALA A 786 12.50 -21.41 31.86
CA ALA A 786 13.69 -20.84 31.25
C ALA A 786 14.89 -21.73 31.58
N ALA A 787 15.27 -22.57 30.63
CA ALA A 787 16.57 -23.23 30.61
C ALA A 787 17.25 -22.83 29.30
N VAL A 788 18.05 -21.76 29.33
CA VAL A 788 18.82 -21.28 28.17
C VAL A 788 20.26 -21.77 28.31
N GLY A 789 20.70 -22.56 27.34
CA GLY A 789 22.09 -22.96 27.18
C GLY A 789 22.94 -21.81 26.64
N LYS A 790 24.20 -21.71 27.09
CA LYS A 790 25.17 -20.74 26.58
C LYS A 790 25.47 -21.01 25.11
N ILE A 791 25.25 -20.02 24.24
CA ILE A 791 25.75 -19.99 22.86
C ILE A 791 26.77 -18.85 22.79
N GLU A 792 27.95 -19.13 22.25
CA GLU A 792 28.94 -18.10 21.90
C GLU A 792 28.54 -17.47 20.56
N GLU A 793 28.23 -16.17 20.57
CA GLU A 793 28.05 -15.37 19.36
C GLU A 793 29.39 -15.21 18.64
N LYS A 794 29.44 -15.63 17.37
CA LYS A 794 30.51 -15.23 16.46
C LYS A 794 30.15 -13.90 15.83
N LYS A 795 30.85 -12.83 16.24
CA LYS A 795 30.90 -11.56 15.52
C LYS A 795 31.33 -11.78 14.06
N VAL A 796 30.50 -11.34 13.12
CA VAL A 796 30.90 -11.12 11.73
C VAL A 796 31.10 -9.62 11.57
N ASP A 797 32.27 -9.12 11.99
CA ASP A 797 32.70 -7.76 11.67
C ASP A 797 33.28 -7.77 10.25
N LYS A 798 32.53 -7.25 9.28
CA LYS A 798 33.11 -6.68 8.06
C LYS A 798 32.81 -5.19 8.10
N GLU A 799 33.85 -4.37 8.25
CA GLU A 799 33.77 -2.93 8.08
C GLU A 799 33.12 -2.59 6.73
N ILE A 800 32.24 -1.58 6.75
CA ILE A 800 31.58 -1.05 5.57
C ILE A 800 32.62 -0.23 4.79
N ASP A 801 33.16 -0.79 3.70
CA ASP A 801 33.97 -0.02 2.76
C ASP A 801 33.05 0.73 1.79
N VAL A 802 32.72 1.99 2.14
CA VAL A 802 31.81 2.86 1.38
C VAL A 802 32.42 3.32 0.04
N SER A 803 33.72 3.08 -0.19
CA SER A 803 34.41 3.58 -1.40
C SER A 803 34.01 2.84 -2.67
N GLU A 804 33.60 1.58 -2.59
CA GLU A 804 33.08 0.81 -3.74
C GLU A 804 31.64 1.21 -4.11
N TYR A 805 30.84 1.71 -3.17
CA TYR A 805 29.42 2.05 -3.41
C TYR A 805 29.23 3.38 -4.13
N LYS A 806 30.15 4.35 -3.95
CA LYS A 806 30.13 5.62 -4.71
C LYS A 806 30.32 5.44 -6.22
N ALA A 807 30.95 4.35 -6.65
CA ALA A 807 31.16 4.05 -8.06
C ALA A 807 29.96 3.34 -8.73
N ALA A 808 29.07 2.72 -7.93
CA ALA A 808 27.94 1.94 -8.41
C ALA A 808 26.58 2.66 -8.28
N LEU A 809 26.51 3.76 -7.52
CA LEU A 809 25.33 4.62 -7.46
C LEU A 809 25.22 5.44 -8.76
N PRO A 810 24.06 5.49 -9.44
CA PRO A 810 23.79 6.61 -10.31
C PRO A 810 23.86 7.85 -9.43
N SER A 811 24.85 8.73 -9.63
CA SER A 811 24.71 10.07 -9.04
C SER A 811 23.48 10.68 -9.71
N LEU A 812 22.34 10.61 -9.01
CA LEU A 812 21.19 11.47 -9.20
C LEU A 812 21.79 12.87 -9.23
N GLY A 813 21.54 13.59 -10.32
CA GLY A 813 22.34 14.74 -10.74
C GLY A 813 22.72 15.65 -9.57
N ASP A 814 24.01 15.97 -9.49
CA ASP A 814 24.46 17.22 -8.89
C ASP A 814 23.80 18.34 -9.71
N VAL A 815 22.54 18.67 -9.41
CA VAL A 815 21.99 19.96 -9.76
C VAL A 815 22.81 20.93 -8.94
N GLU A 816 23.55 21.80 -9.62
CA GLU A 816 24.31 22.91 -9.05
C GLU A 816 23.41 23.79 -8.18
N LEU A 817 23.13 23.36 -6.94
CA LEU A 817 22.46 24.14 -5.90
C LEU A 817 23.47 24.61 -4.84
N GLN A 818 24.73 24.19 -4.94
CA GLN A 818 25.80 24.60 -4.03
C GLN A 818 26.42 25.96 -4.37
N GLN A 819 26.26 26.49 -5.59
CA GLN A 819 26.86 27.78 -5.96
C GLN A 819 25.98 29.01 -5.70
N ASP A 820 24.67 28.84 -5.50
CA ASP A 820 23.76 29.95 -5.21
C ASP A 820 23.58 30.19 -3.70
N TYR A 821 23.77 29.16 -2.86
CA TYR A 821 23.70 29.32 -1.40
C TYR A 821 24.92 30.04 -0.79
N GLU A 822 26.09 29.93 -1.43
CA GLU A 822 27.29 30.69 -1.03
C GLU A 822 27.28 32.13 -1.59
N LYS A 823 26.68 32.36 -2.77
CA LYS A 823 26.53 33.71 -3.34
C LYS A 823 25.46 34.56 -2.66
N GLU A 824 24.39 33.97 -2.14
CA GLU A 824 23.40 34.73 -1.34
C GLU A 824 23.86 34.99 0.11
N ASN A 825 24.77 34.19 0.66
CA ASN A 825 25.36 34.45 1.99
C ASN A 825 26.59 35.36 1.98
N GLU A 826 27.33 35.48 0.87
CA GLU A 826 28.40 36.49 0.75
C GLU A 826 27.86 37.91 0.47
N LEU A 827 26.59 38.07 0.06
CA LEU A 827 25.93 39.37 -0.12
C LEU A 827 25.19 39.88 1.13
N LEU A 828 25.23 39.16 2.24
CA LEU A 828 24.59 39.53 3.52
C LEU A 828 25.59 39.89 4.64
N HIS A 829 26.89 39.97 4.33
CA HIS A 829 27.94 40.29 5.31
C HIS A 829 28.87 41.45 4.95
N ASP A 830 28.56 42.25 3.92
CA ASP A 830 29.38 43.44 3.58
C ASP A 830 28.56 44.71 3.37
N ASP A 831 27.60 45.01 4.27
CA ASP A 831 27.07 46.36 4.40
C ASP A 831 26.68 46.67 5.85
N GLY A 832 27.71 46.63 6.70
CA GLY A 832 27.60 46.83 8.15
C GLY A 832 28.47 47.97 8.68
N GLU A 833 28.98 48.90 7.85
CA GLU A 833 29.68 50.08 8.37
C GLU A 833 29.87 51.18 7.29
N GLN A 834 28.88 52.08 7.12
CA GLN A 834 29.11 53.53 7.08
C GLN A 834 27.85 54.38 6.83
N LYS A 835 27.62 55.28 7.78
CA LYS A 835 27.12 56.67 7.64
C LYS A 835 25.63 56.91 7.38
N ALA A 836 25.00 57.31 8.47
CA ALA A 836 23.93 58.30 8.55
C ALA A 836 24.10 59.52 7.60
N LYS A 837 23.05 59.84 6.82
CA LYS A 837 22.43 61.19 6.71
C LYS A 837 21.36 61.25 5.58
N ARG A 838 20.19 61.84 5.93
CA ARG A 838 19.07 62.39 5.10
C ARG A 838 18.06 61.32 4.66
N GLY A 839 16.74 61.40 4.88
CA GLY A 839 15.78 62.52 4.84
C GLY A 839 14.83 62.26 3.66
N PRO A 840 13.50 62.08 3.84
CA PRO A 840 12.64 61.50 2.80
C PRO A 840 11.96 62.56 1.94
N THR A 841 11.75 62.29 0.63
CA THR A 841 10.60 62.79 -0.15
C THR A 841 10.55 62.31 -1.62
N SER A 842 9.37 61.79 -1.98
CA SER A 842 8.57 61.98 -3.21
C SER A 842 9.07 61.50 -4.59
N ALA A 843 8.36 60.48 -5.09
CA ALA A 843 7.55 60.40 -6.33
C ALA A 843 8.06 60.94 -7.70
N PRO A 844 7.72 60.27 -8.82
CA PRO A 844 8.30 60.45 -10.17
C PRO A 844 7.46 61.44 -11.01
N PRO A 845 7.83 61.84 -12.25
CA PRO A 845 7.58 60.98 -13.43
C PRO A 845 8.44 61.22 -14.71
N THR A 846 8.14 60.37 -15.71
CA THR A 846 8.02 60.64 -17.17
C THR A 846 9.21 60.56 -18.15
N THR A 847 8.96 59.68 -19.15
CA THR A 847 9.07 59.81 -20.62
C THR A 847 10.33 59.40 -21.39
N SER A 848 10.08 58.41 -22.25
CA SER A 848 10.49 58.23 -23.66
C SER A 848 11.96 58.09 -24.02
N SER A 849 12.34 56.87 -24.42
CA SER A 849 12.54 56.49 -25.82
C SER A 849 12.73 54.98 -25.93
#